data_AF-A0A520GZR7-F1
#
_entry.id   AF-A0A520GZR7-F1
#
_cell.length_a   1.000
_cell.length_b   1.000
_cell.length_c   1.000
_cell.angle_alpha   90.00
_cell.angle_beta   90.00
_cell.angle_gamma   90.00
#
_symmetry.space_group_name_H-M   'P 1'
#
loop_
_entity.id
_entity.type
_entity.pdbx_description
1 polymer ?
#
loop_
_entity_poly.entity_id
_entity_poly.type
_entity_poly.pdbx_seq_one_letter_code
_entity_poly.pdbx_strand_id
1 'polypeptide(L)'
;MVAPVLSRFDSLSPYARTLLSRPRAPMQPPVRAELFGAQRFAQHGHSLARAQIVQDADVARPAPPFFPRVEENLASLRGAFDYIALISRSGRYVSPAAEWLLDNFHLVEAQLQEIREGVPRGYYARLPKLGTPPLTGLPRVYGIAWAYVAHTDSVLNAELFTTFLDAYQDIDELTLGELWALPTTLRVVLLENLRRMAQGIAENKIARELAHAAWDAADRLSPDDLDALFALVREHGLEATYCTQLWQRLPVERPAEPPALVAWTERHCGNGPGLIADAQAEQAAANLTVGNIITTLRMIGQVEWADLIEPVSRSLRVLRELPSFGEESEGTRQQITQAMERVARTTGRTERAVAETVVRLARAARQPSPSLPPPPGTAAPAAARTAGYHLLGQGRGALVAALETQSPYPAVRGAAKAAARHPLVPHDRRLLLYVLAIVMPTAMLLAAAVHGLHRRGIAELGWPTLAALMLLVWPLSEAVIALIHRVIAESTRVQTLPRLDFAAGIPAAHRVLVAMPTMLSSSAGNARLAQRLELHWLANREAHAQFALLTDFADAAEAVRPGDEELLADALGRIAGLNARHPPAPGGPPRFVLLHRPRTWCATERRWIGWERKRGKLEMLLRLLATGDASGFLPMAPGLWLAQATPYVVTLDSDTGLPPGGLRELVAIAAHPLNAPQVDIAAGRVVAGFGILQPRVVTPLPGREERSPFHWMFAGRCGIDPYSSGASDIYQDLFGTGSFTGKGLLNVGAVHAVLDARLPADAVLSHDLLEGTVARCAVVSDLVLIEDHPHHAGVAASRIHRWTRGDWQLLPLMLRARRFGIDALGLWKMGDNLRRSLVAPASAALLALTVFADALPLAWAFGAVAAALVLGPLLGALAGLVPTRRSIALRHFFEVGAVDLGRAVAGAAWQFSQLAALSRLLLDALLRALWRLVASRRHLLQWTTAEQAQAQARYTLASFAGGAAPTSIACLALAVAAALWSPHPVAGVLLFGLWALAPVAAWWASRVPAHRQTTHALDAGDRAWLETLAHDTWRFFEHAVGPADNHLPPDNLQLEPEPTLAHRTSPTNIGMYLLACCCAREFGWIDDATLAARLRATLDSVDRLGKHRGHLYNWYDTRTLQLLPPAYVSSVDSGNLAGHLLAVAGACRAFAATASPVLPAGQSHELLALATRCDALCHGMDFSGLYDAKRHLFHIGLRVEDDALDASYYDLLASESRLLSFLAIAKGDAPRRHWMALGRPFL
;
A
#
# COMPACT_ATOMS: atom_id res chain seq x y z
N MET A 1 -45.10 -45.30 12.81
CA MET A 1 -44.75 -46.57 13.50
C MET A 1 -43.24 -46.77 13.74
N VAL A 2 -42.34 -45.89 13.27
CA VAL A 2 -40.89 -46.18 13.27
C VAL A 2 -40.08 -45.60 14.45
N ALA A 3 -40.54 -44.49 15.05
CA ALA A 3 -39.89 -43.87 16.22
C ALA A 3 -39.62 -44.81 17.43
N PRO A 4 -40.52 -45.74 17.82
CA PRO A 4 -40.26 -46.65 18.94
C PRO A 4 -39.25 -47.78 18.63
N VAL A 5 -38.94 -48.02 17.35
CA VAL A 5 -37.90 -48.98 16.93
C VAL A 5 -36.52 -48.32 17.00
N LEU A 6 -36.39 -47.07 16.52
CA LEU A 6 -35.15 -46.31 16.58
C LEU A 6 -34.66 -46.04 18.02
N SER A 7 -35.58 -45.89 18.99
CA SER A 7 -35.22 -45.70 20.40
C SER A 7 -34.58 -46.93 21.06
N ARG A 8 -34.63 -48.11 20.42
CA ARG A 8 -34.04 -49.36 20.93
C ARG A 8 -32.56 -49.53 20.60
N PHE A 9 -31.98 -48.64 19.77
CA PHE A 9 -30.58 -48.73 19.31
C PHE A 9 -29.67 -47.73 20.04
N ASP A 10 -29.11 -48.13 21.17
CA ASP A 10 -28.20 -47.29 21.98
C ASP A 10 -26.88 -46.93 21.27
N SER A 11 -26.50 -47.71 20.24
CA SER A 11 -25.29 -47.49 19.44
C SER A 11 -25.42 -46.42 18.35
N LEU A 12 -26.64 -45.92 18.09
CA LEU A 12 -26.90 -44.84 17.12
C LEU A 12 -26.50 -43.48 17.67
N SER A 13 -25.69 -42.76 16.89
CA SER A 13 -25.29 -41.38 17.17
C SER A 13 -26.50 -40.43 17.27
N PRO A 14 -26.40 -39.36 18.09
CA PRO A 14 -27.44 -38.32 18.17
C PRO A 14 -27.77 -37.68 16.81
N TYR A 15 -26.77 -37.56 15.94
CA TYR A 15 -26.92 -37.05 14.58
C TYR A 15 -27.76 -38.00 13.71
N ALA A 16 -27.47 -39.31 13.73
CA ALA A 16 -28.26 -40.33 13.03
C ALA A 16 -29.73 -40.35 13.50
N ARG A 17 -29.97 -40.30 14.81
CA ARG A 17 -31.34 -40.25 15.38
C ARG A 17 -32.10 -39.00 14.95
N THR A 18 -31.43 -37.86 14.88
CA THR A 18 -32.05 -36.58 14.48
C THR A 18 -32.38 -36.56 12.99
N LEU A 19 -31.50 -37.12 12.15
CA LEU A 19 -31.73 -37.17 10.70
C LEU A 19 -32.89 -38.11 10.36
N LEU A 20 -32.86 -39.34 10.91
CA LEU A 20 -33.86 -40.38 10.65
C LEU A 20 -35.26 -40.09 11.25
N SER A 21 -35.38 -39.10 12.16
CA SER A 21 -36.66 -38.71 12.77
C SER A 21 -37.34 -37.52 12.07
N ARG A 22 -36.70 -36.88 11.09
CA ARG A 22 -37.25 -35.73 10.36
C ARG A 22 -37.86 -36.15 9.01
N PRO A 23 -39.03 -35.62 8.61
CA PRO A 23 -39.56 -35.84 7.27
C PRO A 23 -38.64 -35.25 6.19
N ARG A 24 -38.46 -35.99 5.09
CA ARG A 24 -37.38 -35.79 4.12
C ARG A 24 -37.57 -34.60 3.17
N ALA A 25 -36.48 -33.87 2.93
CA ALA A 25 -36.23 -33.18 1.67
C ALA A 25 -35.41 -34.12 0.75
N PRO A 26 -35.78 -34.32 -0.52
CA PRO A 26 -35.14 -35.30 -1.40
C PRO A 26 -33.62 -35.04 -1.50
N MET A 27 -32.82 -36.11 -1.45
CA MET A 27 -31.37 -36.02 -1.58
C MET A 27 -31.04 -35.38 -2.92
N GLN A 28 -30.29 -34.28 -2.87
CA GLN A 28 -29.92 -33.55 -4.08
C GLN A 28 -28.75 -34.28 -4.74
N PRO A 29 -28.87 -34.69 -6.02
CA PRO A 29 -27.78 -35.35 -6.71
C PRO A 29 -26.57 -34.40 -6.85
N PRO A 30 -25.35 -34.94 -6.95
CA PRO A 30 -24.18 -34.15 -7.25
C PRO A 30 -24.35 -33.38 -8.56
N VAL A 31 -23.70 -32.22 -8.66
CA VAL A 31 -23.65 -31.43 -9.90
C VAL A 31 -22.67 -32.11 -10.85
N ARG A 32 -23.15 -33.18 -11.50
CA ARG A 32 -22.36 -34.02 -12.41
C ARG A 32 -23.23 -34.51 -13.56
N ALA A 33 -22.69 -34.42 -14.77
CA ALA A 33 -23.31 -34.85 -16.02
C ALA A 33 -22.25 -35.53 -16.92
N GLU A 34 -22.64 -35.89 -18.15
CA GLU A 34 -21.70 -36.45 -19.13
C GLU A 34 -20.55 -35.48 -19.43
N LEU A 35 -19.31 -35.97 -19.38
CA LEU A 35 -18.13 -35.15 -19.63
C LEU A 35 -18.04 -34.76 -21.11
N PHE A 36 -17.81 -33.48 -21.38
CA PHE A 36 -17.74 -32.95 -22.74
C PHE A 36 -16.30 -32.60 -23.14
N GLY A 37 -15.90 -32.98 -24.36
CA GLY A 37 -14.71 -32.44 -25.02
C GLY A 37 -14.98 -31.04 -25.62
N ALA A 38 -13.93 -30.36 -26.09
CA ALA A 38 -14.00 -28.95 -26.51
C ALA A 38 -15.12 -28.60 -27.52
N GLN A 39 -15.28 -29.40 -28.59
CA GLN A 39 -16.34 -29.16 -29.59
C GLN A 39 -17.76 -29.26 -29.00
N ARG A 40 -18.01 -30.30 -28.19
CA ARG A 40 -19.31 -30.50 -27.54
C ARG A 40 -19.58 -29.43 -26.49
N PHE A 41 -18.53 -28.95 -25.82
CA PHE A 41 -18.60 -27.83 -24.89
C PHE A 41 -18.99 -26.51 -25.59
N ALA A 42 -18.42 -26.22 -26.77
CA ALA A 42 -18.81 -25.06 -27.57
C ALA A 42 -20.28 -25.13 -28.02
N GLN A 43 -20.71 -26.28 -28.54
CA GLN A 43 -22.12 -26.52 -28.89
C GLN A 43 -23.04 -26.33 -27.68
N HIS A 44 -22.62 -26.82 -26.52
CA HIS A 44 -23.36 -26.63 -25.28
C HIS A 44 -23.46 -25.14 -24.91
N GLY A 45 -22.38 -24.36 -25.05
CA GLY A 45 -22.37 -22.90 -24.87
C GLY A 45 -23.45 -22.19 -25.71
N HIS A 46 -23.52 -22.47 -27.00
CA HIS A 46 -24.58 -21.94 -27.86
C HIS A 46 -25.98 -22.37 -27.42
N SER A 47 -26.16 -23.66 -27.10
CA SER A 47 -27.46 -24.20 -26.70
C SER A 47 -27.94 -23.58 -25.38
N LEU A 48 -27.02 -23.38 -24.43
CA LEU A 48 -27.30 -22.80 -23.12
C LEU A 48 -27.68 -21.32 -23.25
N ALA A 49 -26.94 -20.55 -24.06
CA ALA A 49 -27.25 -19.15 -24.29
C ALA A 49 -28.64 -18.94 -24.90
N ARG A 50 -29.06 -19.82 -25.82
CA ARG A 50 -30.43 -19.80 -26.38
C ARG A 50 -31.50 -20.18 -25.36
N ALA A 51 -31.19 -21.07 -24.42
CA ALA A 51 -32.12 -21.58 -23.42
C ALA A 51 -32.29 -20.64 -22.21
N GLN A 52 -31.27 -19.84 -21.89
CA GLN A 52 -31.29 -18.95 -20.72
C GLN A 52 -32.01 -17.63 -21.02
N ILE A 53 -33.27 -17.55 -20.64
CA ILE A 53 -34.05 -16.30 -20.73
C ILE A 53 -33.73 -15.40 -19.53
N VAL A 54 -33.29 -14.17 -19.79
CA VAL A 54 -32.99 -13.15 -18.78
C VAL A 54 -34.23 -12.29 -18.51
N GLN A 55 -34.51 -11.97 -17.24
CA GLN A 55 -35.61 -11.10 -16.86
C GLN A 55 -35.35 -9.65 -17.28
N ASP A 56 -36.38 -8.99 -17.82
CA ASP A 56 -36.33 -7.57 -18.19
C ASP A 56 -36.14 -6.67 -16.96
N ALA A 57 -35.25 -5.68 -17.09
CA ALA A 57 -34.84 -4.80 -15.99
C ALA A 57 -36.00 -3.95 -15.40
N ASP A 58 -37.05 -3.70 -16.18
CA ASP A 58 -38.20 -2.87 -15.80
C ASP A 58 -39.28 -3.63 -15.00
N VAL A 59 -39.19 -4.96 -14.85
CA VAL A 59 -40.22 -5.80 -14.19
C VAL A 59 -39.72 -6.40 -12.86
N ALA A 60 -38.71 -5.77 -12.24
CA ALA A 60 -38.03 -6.30 -11.05
C ALA A 60 -38.95 -6.42 -9.82
N ARG A 61 -39.56 -7.60 -9.63
CA ARG A 61 -39.98 -8.08 -8.30
C ARG A 61 -38.73 -8.39 -7.47
N PRO A 62 -38.78 -8.31 -6.13
CA PRO A 62 -37.67 -8.73 -5.29
C PRO A 62 -37.42 -10.23 -5.49
N ALA A 63 -36.43 -10.56 -6.32
CA ALA A 63 -35.93 -11.92 -6.49
C ALA A 63 -35.30 -12.41 -5.16
N PRO A 64 -35.36 -13.71 -4.86
CA PRO A 64 -34.76 -14.26 -3.64
C PRO A 64 -33.26 -13.90 -3.58
N PRO A 65 -32.72 -13.57 -2.39
CA PRO A 65 -31.36 -13.08 -2.33
C PRO A 65 -30.37 -14.24 -2.58
N PHE A 66 -29.29 -13.95 -3.30
CA PHE A 66 -28.20 -14.90 -3.58
C PHE A 66 -27.51 -15.45 -2.32
N PHE A 67 -27.50 -14.67 -1.23
CA PHE A 67 -26.72 -14.93 -0.02
C PHE A 67 -27.32 -15.91 0.99
N PRO A 68 -28.63 -15.87 1.32
CA PRO A 68 -29.24 -16.88 2.19
C PRO A 68 -28.93 -18.31 1.75
N ARG A 69 -28.97 -18.59 0.44
CA ARG A 69 -28.60 -19.90 -0.12
C ARG A 69 -27.15 -20.28 0.17
N VAL A 70 -26.23 -19.32 0.07
CA VAL A 70 -24.81 -19.56 0.38
C VAL A 70 -24.65 -19.87 1.87
N GLU A 71 -25.22 -19.08 2.77
CA GLU A 71 -25.13 -19.32 4.22
C GLU A 71 -25.80 -20.66 4.64
N GLU A 72 -26.94 -21.01 4.06
CA GLU A 72 -27.59 -22.32 4.25
C GLU A 72 -26.69 -23.48 3.78
N ASN A 73 -26.08 -23.34 2.59
CA ASN A 73 -25.17 -24.35 2.07
C ASN A 73 -23.97 -24.56 2.99
N LEU A 74 -23.43 -23.48 3.55
CA LEU A 74 -22.26 -23.49 4.43
C LEU A 74 -22.58 -24.09 5.81
N ALA A 75 -23.73 -23.75 6.38
CA ALA A 75 -24.19 -24.35 7.63
C ALA A 75 -24.40 -25.86 7.48
N SER A 76 -24.98 -26.29 6.36
CA SER A 76 -25.15 -27.72 6.03
C SER A 76 -23.82 -28.44 5.84
N LEU A 77 -22.85 -27.83 5.16
CA LEU A 77 -21.51 -28.40 4.95
C LEU A 77 -20.77 -28.58 6.29
N ARG A 78 -20.82 -27.58 7.18
CA ARG A 78 -20.25 -27.67 8.54
C ARG A 78 -20.90 -28.78 9.36
N GLY A 79 -22.23 -28.88 9.34
CA GLY A 79 -22.93 -29.95 10.06
C GLY A 79 -22.55 -31.36 9.59
N ALA A 80 -22.39 -31.57 8.28
CA ALA A 80 -21.92 -32.84 7.73
C ALA A 80 -20.45 -33.13 8.13
N PHE A 81 -19.60 -32.10 8.10
CA PHE A 81 -18.21 -32.18 8.50
C PHE A 81 -18.04 -32.57 9.97
N ASP A 82 -18.73 -31.87 10.88
CA ASP A 82 -18.66 -32.12 12.33
C ASP A 82 -19.03 -33.57 12.66
N TYR A 83 -20.03 -34.13 11.96
CA TYR A 83 -20.41 -35.53 12.09
C TYR A 83 -19.31 -36.48 11.59
N ILE A 84 -18.73 -36.23 10.41
CA ILE A 84 -17.64 -37.04 9.86
C ILE A 84 -16.41 -37.01 10.79
N ALA A 85 -16.06 -35.84 11.33
CA ALA A 85 -14.95 -35.67 12.27
C ALA A 85 -15.19 -36.42 13.59
N LEU A 86 -16.42 -36.37 14.13
CA LEU A 86 -16.82 -37.13 15.31
C LEU A 86 -16.62 -38.64 15.11
N ILE A 87 -17.04 -39.15 13.94
CA ILE A 87 -16.91 -40.58 13.60
C ILE A 87 -15.44 -40.97 13.44
N SER A 88 -14.61 -40.14 12.80
CA SER A 88 -13.17 -40.38 12.68
C SER A 88 -12.50 -40.53 14.05
N ARG A 89 -12.87 -39.67 15.02
CA ARG A 89 -12.34 -39.74 16.40
C ARG A 89 -12.75 -41.00 17.16
N SER A 90 -13.87 -41.63 16.77
CA SER A 90 -14.34 -42.88 17.38
C SER A 90 -13.61 -44.14 16.90
N GLY A 91 -12.59 -44.00 16.03
CA GLY A 91 -11.80 -45.12 15.49
C GLY A 91 -12.52 -45.96 14.42
N ARG A 92 -13.71 -45.55 14.00
CA ARG A 92 -14.49 -46.23 12.94
C ARG A 92 -13.95 -45.83 11.56
N TYR A 93 -13.91 -46.78 10.61
CA TYR A 93 -13.42 -46.56 9.24
C TYR A 93 -14.07 -45.35 8.54
N VAL A 94 -13.25 -44.47 7.97
CA VAL A 94 -13.65 -43.29 7.19
C VAL A 94 -13.35 -43.58 5.71
N SER A 95 -14.26 -43.21 4.80
CA SER A 95 -13.99 -43.40 3.37
C SER A 95 -12.89 -42.43 2.89
N PRO A 96 -12.13 -42.76 1.83
CA PRO A 96 -11.10 -41.86 1.29
C PRO A 96 -11.62 -40.44 1.00
N ALA A 97 -12.84 -40.33 0.45
CA ALA A 97 -13.47 -39.02 0.18
C ALA A 97 -13.74 -38.19 1.45
N ALA A 98 -14.05 -38.85 2.58
CA ALA A 98 -14.25 -38.17 3.86
C ALA A 98 -12.92 -37.78 4.51
N GLU A 99 -11.89 -38.60 4.39
CA GLU A 99 -10.53 -38.28 4.83
C GLU A 99 -9.98 -37.07 4.07
N TRP A 100 -10.16 -37.06 2.75
CA TRP A 100 -9.81 -35.93 1.88
C TRP A 100 -10.51 -34.63 2.31
N LEU A 101 -11.79 -34.70 2.72
CA LEU A 101 -12.54 -33.56 3.24
C LEU A 101 -12.01 -33.10 4.62
N LEU A 102 -11.64 -34.03 5.51
CA LEU A 102 -11.06 -33.75 6.83
C LEU A 102 -9.73 -33.01 6.73
N ASP A 103 -8.82 -33.52 5.90
CA ASP A 103 -7.48 -32.97 5.75
C ASP A 103 -7.50 -31.55 5.14
N ASN A 104 -8.47 -31.27 4.27
CA ASN A 104 -8.54 -30.03 3.50
C ASN A 104 -9.59 -29.03 4.00
N PHE A 105 -10.23 -29.26 5.15
CA PHE A 105 -11.33 -28.40 5.61
C PHE A 105 -10.90 -26.95 5.88
N HIS A 106 -9.66 -26.73 6.31
CA HIS A 106 -9.08 -25.40 6.48
C HIS A 106 -9.12 -24.59 5.16
N LEU A 107 -8.93 -25.24 4.01
CA LEU A 107 -9.03 -24.61 2.70
C LEU A 107 -10.48 -24.23 2.38
N VAL A 108 -11.44 -25.10 2.71
CA VAL A 108 -12.88 -24.82 2.56
C VAL A 108 -13.27 -23.58 3.37
N GLU A 109 -12.78 -23.46 4.61
CA GLU A 109 -12.99 -22.28 5.46
C GLU A 109 -12.35 -21.00 4.91
N ALA A 110 -11.17 -21.10 4.28
CA ALA A 110 -10.56 -19.97 3.58
C ALA A 110 -11.40 -19.51 2.38
N GLN A 111 -11.90 -20.44 1.56
CA GLN A 111 -12.75 -20.10 0.40
C GLN A 111 -14.10 -19.49 0.82
N LEU A 112 -14.63 -19.96 1.94
CA LEU A 112 -15.78 -19.40 2.65
C LEU A 112 -15.60 -17.92 2.98
N GLN A 113 -14.44 -17.57 3.54
CA GLN A 113 -14.05 -16.19 3.84
C GLN A 113 -13.95 -15.36 2.54
N GLU A 114 -13.27 -15.88 1.51
CA GLU A 114 -13.13 -15.20 0.22
C GLU A 114 -14.49 -14.90 -0.45
N ILE A 115 -15.47 -15.79 -0.34
CA ILE A 115 -16.84 -15.54 -0.84
C ILE A 115 -17.53 -14.44 -0.02
N ARG A 116 -17.31 -14.37 1.29
CA ARG A 116 -17.91 -13.30 2.11
C ARG A 116 -17.29 -11.94 1.79
N GLU A 117 -15.98 -11.90 1.54
CA GLU A 117 -15.23 -10.68 1.24
C GLU A 117 -15.38 -10.24 -0.22
N GLY A 118 -15.42 -11.17 -1.17
CA GLY A 118 -15.48 -10.94 -2.62
C GLY A 118 -16.86 -10.65 -3.19
N VAL A 119 -17.92 -10.60 -2.36
CA VAL A 119 -19.31 -10.44 -2.83
C VAL A 119 -19.95 -9.19 -2.23
N PRO A 120 -19.81 -8.01 -2.88
CA PRO A 120 -20.63 -6.86 -2.52
C PRO A 120 -22.09 -7.18 -2.88
N ARG A 121 -23.01 -7.21 -1.90
CA ARG A 121 -24.45 -7.46 -2.12
C ARG A 121 -25.04 -6.61 -3.24
N GLY A 122 -24.64 -5.34 -3.30
CA GLY A 122 -25.06 -4.42 -4.35
C GLY A 122 -24.51 -4.74 -5.74
N TYR A 123 -23.36 -5.42 -5.87
CA TYR A 123 -22.80 -5.85 -7.16
C TYR A 123 -23.63 -6.99 -7.77
N TYR A 124 -23.83 -8.08 -7.02
CA TYR A 124 -24.62 -9.22 -7.50
C TYR A 124 -26.10 -8.92 -7.68
N ALA A 125 -26.66 -7.95 -6.94
CA ALA A 125 -28.02 -7.46 -7.16
C ALA A 125 -28.21 -6.82 -8.55
N ARG A 126 -27.13 -6.27 -9.13
CA ARG A 126 -27.15 -5.59 -10.43
C ARG A 126 -26.93 -6.52 -11.62
N LEU A 127 -26.51 -7.77 -11.39
CA LEU A 127 -26.27 -8.74 -12.47
C LEU A 127 -27.60 -9.23 -13.08
N PRO A 128 -27.64 -9.48 -14.40
CA PRO A 128 -28.84 -10.01 -15.08
C PRO A 128 -29.33 -11.32 -14.44
N LYS A 129 -30.65 -11.46 -14.26
CA LYS A 129 -31.27 -12.59 -13.56
C LYS A 129 -31.96 -13.56 -14.52
N LEU A 130 -31.85 -14.85 -14.25
CA LEU A 130 -32.56 -15.89 -15.00
C LEU A 130 -34.06 -15.87 -14.69
N GLY A 131 -34.88 -15.98 -15.73
CA GLY A 131 -36.35 -15.97 -15.65
C GLY A 131 -36.97 -17.36 -15.51
N THR A 132 -36.25 -18.42 -15.87
CA THR A 132 -36.78 -19.79 -15.99
C THR A 132 -36.42 -20.68 -14.80
N PRO A 133 -37.36 -21.50 -14.28
CA PRO A 133 -37.05 -22.52 -13.27
C PRO A 133 -36.03 -23.55 -13.81
N PRO A 134 -35.21 -24.19 -12.96
CA PRO A 134 -35.16 -24.12 -11.49
C PRO A 134 -34.27 -23.00 -10.93
N LEU A 135 -33.60 -22.21 -11.78
CA LEU A 135 -32.62 -21.18 -11.39
C LEU A 135 -33.20 -19.75 -11.36
N THR A 136 -34.54 -19.59 -11.37
CA THR A 136 -35.21 -18.29 -11.39
C THR A 136 -34.71 -17.36 -10.29
N GLY A 137 -34.37 -16.12 -10.64
CA GLY A 137 -33.90 -15.09 -9.70
C GLY A 137 -32.40 -15.15 -9.37
N LEU A 138 -31.68 -16.18 -9.83
CA LEU A 138 -30.21 -16.23 -9.72
C LEU A 138 -29.54 -15.47 -10.89
N PRO A 139 -28.31 -14.95 -10.69
CA PRO A 139 -27.55 -14.33 -11.77
C PRO A 139 -27.34 -15.29 -12.95
N ARG A 140 -27.39 -14.79 -14.19
CA ARG A 140 -27.10 -15.56 -15.42
C ARG A 140 -25.79 -16.35 -15.32
N VAL A 141 -24.74 -15.71 -14.81
CA VAL A 141 -23.41 -16.31 -14.57
C VAL A 141 -23.43 -17.53 -13.64
N TYR A 142 -24.43 -17.64 -12.75
CA TYR A 142 -24.59 -18.84 -11.92
C TYR A 142 -25.00 -20.06 -12.76
N GLY A 143 -25.91 -19.87 -13.72
CA GLY A 143 -26.29 -20.93 -14.65
C GLY A 143 -25.12 -21.36 -15.54
N ILE A 144 -24.28 -20.42 -15.97
CA ILE A 144 -23.06 -20.68 -16.74
C ILE A 144 -22.07 -21.50 -15.90
N ALA A 145 -21.77 -21.07 -14.67
CA ALA A 145 -20.87 -21.77 -13.77
C ALA A 145 -21.37 -23.19 -13.41
N TRP A 146 -22.67 -23.34 -13.20
CA TRP A 146 -23.30 -24.63 -12.94
C TRP A 146 -23.13 -25.60 -14.12
N ALA A 147 -23.47 -25.15 -15.33
CA ALA A 147 -23.34 -25.98 -16.53
C ALA A 147 -21.88 -26.40 -16.77
N TYR A 148 -20.94 -25.47 -16.55
CA TYR A 148 -19.52 -25.77 -16.63
C TYR A 148 -19.11 -26.87 -15.62
N VAL A 149 -19.40 -26.68 -14.33
CA VAL A 149 -19.06 -27.64 -13.27
C VAL A 149 -19.66 -29.03 -13.51
N ALA A 150 -20.91 -29.09 -14.00
CA ALA A 150 -21.59 -30.35 -14.27
C ALA A 150 -20.89 -31.17 -15.36
N HIS A 151 -20.40 -30.53 -16.42
CA HIS A 151 -19.82 -31.20 -17.59
C HIS A 151 -18.29 -31.35 -17.54
N THR A 152 -17.63 -30.88 -16.47
CA THR A 152 -16.20 -31.08 -16.23
C THR A 152 -15.89 -31.88 -14.96
N ASP A 153 -16.91 -32.39 -14.28
CA ASP A 153 -16.79 -32.98 -12.93
C ASP A 153 -15.98 -32.07 -11.98
N SER A 154 -16.36 -30.79 -11.96
CA SER A 154 -15.73 -29.74 -11.13
C SER A 154 -14.29 -29.38 -11.48
N VAL A 155 -13.70 -29.89 -12.58
CA VAL A 155 -12.33 -29.53 -13.01
C VAL A 155 -12.33 -28.20 -13.77
N LEU A 156 -11.43 -27.29 -13.37
CA LEU A 156 -11.17 -26.05 -14.13
C LEU A 156 -10.07 -26.27 -15.17
N ASN A 157 -10.41 -26.14 -16.45
CA ASN A 157 -9.49 -26.13 -17.57
C ASN A 157 -9.67 -24.81 -18.33
N ALA A 158 -8.59 -24.04 -18.44
CA ALA A 158 -8.60 -22.71 -19.05
C ALA A 158 -9.10 -22.72 -20.51
N GLU A 159 -8.69 -23.70 -21.30
CA GLU A 159 -9.03 -23.80 -22.73
C GLU A 159 -10.51 -24.16 -22.92
N LEU A 160 -11.01 -25.15 -22.16
CA LEU A 160 -12.42 -25.52 -22.20
C LEU A 160 -13.32 -24.38 -21.69
N PHE A 161 -12.91 -23.71 -20.62
CA PHE A 161 -13.65 -22.60 -20.02
C PHE A 161 -13.74 -21.40 -20.97
N THR A 162 -12.64 -21.01 -21.61
CA THR A 162 -12.61 -19.90 -22.60
C THR A 162 -13.43 -20.23 -23.84
N THR A 163 -13.27 -21.45 -24.39
CA THR A 163 -14.06 -21.93 -25.54
C THR A 163 -15.57 -21.92 -25.26
N PHE A 164 -15.96 -22.35 -24.06
CA PHE A 164 -17.36 -22.34 -23.62
C PHE A 164 -17.94 -20.93 -23.55
N LEU A 165 -17.19 -19.99 -22.93
CA LEU A 165 -17.63 -18.60 -22.80
C LEU A 165 -17.67 -17.87 -24.14
N ASP A 166 -16.72 -18.12 -25.04
CA ASP A 166 -16.75 -17.54 -26.39
C ASP A 166 -17.98 -18.02 -27.17
N ALA A 167 -18.28 -19.32 -27.15
CA ALA A 167 -19.46 -19.87 -27.81
C ALA A 167 -20.78 -19.37 -27.19
N TYR A 168 -20.84 -19.19 -25.87
CA TYR A 168 -22.00 -18.57 -25.22
C TYR A 168 -22.21 -17.13 -25.74
N GLN A 169 -21.13 -16.35 -25.77
CA GLN A 169 -21.15 -14.93 -26.16
C GLN A 169 -21.43 -14.67 -27.64
N ASP A 170 -21.32 -15.68 -28.51
CA ASP A 170 -21.75 -15.57 -29.91
C ASP A 170 -23.27 -15.43 -30.05
N ILE A 171 -24.03 -15.84 -29.03
CA ILE A 171 -25.48 -15.70 -28.97
C ILE A 171 -25.89 -14.51 -28.09
N ASP A 172 -25.33 -14.41 -26.88
CA ASP A 172 -25.68 -13.36 -25.91
C ASP A 172 -24.43 -12.84 -25.18
N GLU A 173 -24.11 -11.57 -25.39
CA GLU A 173 -22.87 -10.95 -24.90
C GLU A 173 -22.89 -10.79 -23.37
N LEU A 174 -21.80 -11.21 -22.73
CA LEU A 174 -21.61 -11.07 -21.29
C LEU A 174 -21.02 -9.69 -20.98
N THR A 175 -21.59 -9.00 -19.99
CA THR A 175 -21.01 -7.76 -19.48
C THR A 175 -19.70 -8.04 -18.75
N LEU A 176 -18.82 -7.04 -18.65
CA LEU A 176 -17.58 -7.18 -17.90
C LEU A 176 -17.83 -7.49 -16.42
N GLY A 177 -18.90 -6.92 -15.84
CA GLY A 177 -19.36 -7.26 -14.50
C GLY A 177 -19.78 -8.73 -14.34
N GLU A 178 -20.34 -9.35 -15.38
CA GLU A 178 -20.64 -10.78 -15.36
C GLU A 178 -19.37 -11.63 -15.42
N LEU A 179 -18.44 -11.29 -16.31
CA LEU A 179 -17.18 -12.03 -16.44
C LEU A 179 -16.37 -12.01 -15.14
N TRP A 180 -16.25 -10.85 -14.49
CA TRP A 180 -15.56 -10.72 -13.19
C TRP A 180 -16.33 -11.31 -12.01
N ALA A 181 -17.61 -11.66 -12.18
CA ALA A 181 -18.37 -12.41 -11.17
C ALA A 181 -18.11 -13.93 -11.22
N LEU A 182 -17.64 -14.45 -12.35
CA LEU A 182 -17.42 -15.89 -12.56
C LEU A 182 -16.48 -16.55 -11.53
N PRO A 183 -15.35 -15.95 -11.10
CA PRO A 183 -14.44 -16.58 -10.14
C PRO A 183 -15.15 -16.93 -8.83
N THR A 184 -15.88 -15.96 -8.28
CA THR A 184 -16.60 -16.11 -7.02
C THR A 184 -17.83 -16.98 -7.20
N THR A 185 -18.51 -16.89 -8.34
CA THR A 185 -19.66 -17.75 -8.65
C THR A 185 -19.25 -19.21 -8.82
N LEU A 186 -18.10 -19.50 -9.43
CA LEU A 186 -17.53 -20.85 -9.51
C LEU A 186 -17.24 -21.40 -8.12
N ARG A 187 -16.61 -20.62 -7.22
CA ARG A 187 -16.41 -21.04 -5.82
C ARG A 187 -17.72 -21.42 -5.14
N VAL A 188 -18.77 -20.62 -5.32
CA VAL A 188 -20.10 -20.90 -4.73
C VAL A 188 -20.68 -22.20 -5.28
N VAL A 189 -20.63 -22.43 -6.60
CA VAL A 189 -21.15 -23.66 -7.21
C VAL A 189 -20.34 -24.88 -6.77
N LEU A 190 -19.02 -24.77 -6.68
CA LEU A 190 -18.14 -25.84 -6.20
C LEU A 190 -18.40 -26.18 -4.73
N LEU A 191 -18.59 -25.19 -3.86
CA LEU A 191 -18.99 -25.42 -2.47
C LEU A 191 -20.39 -26.01 -2.35
N GLU A 192 -21.32 -25.60 -3.22
CA GLU A 192 -22.63 -26.23 -3.27
C GLU A 192 -22.53 -27.70 -3.69
N ASN A 193 -21.64 -28.03 -4.63
CA ASN A 193 -21.37 -29.42 -5.00
C ASN A 193 -20.69 -30.19 -3.86
N LEU A 194 -19.70 -29.58 -3.18
CA LEU A 194 -19.02 -30.17 -2.03
C LEU A 194 -19.98 -30.47 -0.88
N ARG A 195 -20.92 -29.55 -0.62
CA ARG A 195 -22.00 -29.77 0.36
C ARG A 195 -22.85 -30.99 0.00
N ARG A 196 -23.25 -31.13 -1.27
CA ARG A 196 -24.02 -32.30 -1.73
C ARG A 196 -23.23 -33.60 -1.51
N MET A 197 -21.93 -33.58 -1.83
CA MET A 197 -21.04 -34.72 -1.61
C MET A 197 -20.88 -35.05 -0.12
N ALA A 198 -20.58 -34.05 0.72
CA ALA A 198 -20.39 -34.22 2.16
C ALA A 198 -21.67 -34.73 2.84
N GLN A 199 -22.83 -34.20 2.46
CA GLN A 199 -24.13 -34.67 2.94
C GLN A 199 -24.37 -36.13 2.53
N GLY A 200 -24.13 -36.48 1.25
CA GLY A 200 -24.26 -37.86 0.78
C GLY A 200 -23.32 -38.84 1.51
N ILE A 201 -22.08 -38.42 1.80
CA ILE A 201 -21.13 -39.22 2.59
C ILE A 201 -21.63 -39.41 4.04
N ALA A 202 -22.13 -38.36 4.67
CA ALA A 202 -22.69 -38.42 6.02
C ALA A 202 -23.94 -39.34 6.08
N GLU A 203 -24.87 -39.20 5.14
CA GLU A 203 -26.09 -40.02 5.06
C GLU A 203 -25.77 -41.50 4.78
N ASN A 204 -24.84 -41.78 3.86
CA ASN A 204 -24.35 -43.15 3.63
C ASN A 204 -23.72 -43.76 4.88
N LYS A 205 -23.02 -42.95 5.69
CA LYS A 205 -22.45 -43.42 6.95
C LYS A 205 -23.52 -43.74 7.98
N ILE A 206 -24.60 -42.96 8.03
CA ILE A 206 -25.77 -43.22 8.89
C ILE A 206 -26.43 -44.56 8.51
N ALA A 207 -26.57 -44.86 7.21
CA ALA A 207 -27.09 -46.16 6.77
C ALA A 207 -26.21 -47.32 7.23
N ARG A 208 -24.87 -47.18 7.17
CA ARG A 208 -23.94 -48.19 7.70
C ARG A 208 -24.05 -48.33 9.22
N GLU A 209 -24.16 -47.20 9.94
CA GLU A 209 -24.34 -47.17 11.39
C GLU A 209 -25.63 -47.89 11.81
N LEU A 210 -26.73 -47.65 11.09
CA LEU A 210 -28.01 -48.33 11.31
C LEU A 210 -27.94 -49.81 10.98
N ALA A 211 -27.26 -50.21 9.90
CA ALA A 211 -27.03 -51.62 9.57
C ALA A 211 -26.21 -52.34 10.65
N HIS A 212 -25.19 -51.69 11.22
CA HIS A 212 -24.44 -52.23 12.36
C HIS A 212 -25.32 -52.35 13.61
N ALA A 213 -26.10 -51.32 13.93
CA ALA A 213 -26.99 -51.34 15.08
C ALA A 213 -28.09 -52.43 14.95
N ALA A 214 -28.64 -52.61 13.75
CA ALA A 214 -29.58 -53.69 13.45
C ALA A 214 -28.92 -55.07 13.58
N TRP A 215 -27.67 -55.20 13.15
CA TRP A 215 -26.90 -56.44 13.28
C TRP A 215 -26.57 -56.78 14.73
N ASP A 216 -26.10 -55.81 15.50
CA ASP A 216 -25.71 -56.00 16.90
C ASP A 216 -26.93 -56.27 17.82
N ALA A 217 -28.14 -55.92 17.36
CA ALA A 217 -29.40 -56.17 18.05
C ALA A 217 -30.26 -57.26 17.38
N ALA A 218 -29.68 -58.10 16.51
CA ALA A 218 -30.39 -59.08 15.70
C ALA A 218 -31.34 -59.99 16.51
N ASP A 219 -30.94 -60.39 17.72
CA ASP A 219 -31.72 -61.27 18.61
C ASP A 219 -32.99 -60.60 19.18
N ARG A 220 -33.12 -59.28 19.02
CA ARG A 220 -34.21 -58.46 19.57
C ARG A 220 -35.15 -57.91 18.50
N LEU A 221 -34.91 -58.24 17.23
CA LEU A 221 -35.63 -57.67 16.08
C LEU A 221 -36.55 -58.73 15.45
N SER A 222 -37.82 -58.39 15.29
CA SER A 222 -38.77 -59.19 14.52
C SER A 222 -38.67 -58.88 13.02
N PRO A 223 -39.17 -59.75 12.13
CA PRO A 223 -39.27 -59.46 10.70
C PRO A 223 -40.03 -58.14 10.41
N ASP A 224 -41.08 -57.84 11.17
CA ASP A 224 -41.85 -56.59 11.03
C ASP A 224 -41.02 -55.35 11.43
N ASP A 225 -40.14 -55.47 12.43
CA ASP A 225 -39.21 -54.40 12.80
C ASP A 225 -38.18 -54.16 11.68
N LEU A 226 -37.72 -55.21 11.01
CA LEU A 226 -36.78 -55.11 9.89
C LEU A 226 -37.42 -54.48 8.65
N ASP A 227 -38.68 -54.83 8.34
CA ASP A 227 -39.44 -54.20 7.26
C ASP A 227 -39.75 -52.72 7.57
N ALA A 228 -40.02 -52.37 8.83
CA ALA A 228 -40.19 -50.99 9.26
C ALA A 228 -38.88 -50.18 9.14
N LEU A 229 -37.74 -50.77 9.48
CA LEU A 229 -36.42 -50.14 9.30
C LEU A 229 -36.07 -49.98 7.82
N PHE A 230 -36.34 -50.99 7.01
CA PHE A 230 -36.10 -50.92 5.57
C PHE A 230 -36.99 -49.89 4.89
N ALA A 231 -38.26 -49.79 5.30
CA ALA A 231 -39.17 -48.74 4.82
C ALA A 231 -38.65 -47.33 5.16
N LEU A 232 -38.11 -47.13 6.38
CA LEU A 232 -37.49 -45.87 6.80
C LEU A 232 -36.25 -45.53 5.99
N VAL A 233 -35.35 -46.50 5.82
CA VAL A 233 -34.12 -46.34 5.03
C VAL A 233 -34.46 -46.01 3.58
N ARG A 234 -35.48 -46.66 3.00
CA ARG A 234 -35.98 -46.40 1.65
C ARG A 234 -36.65 -45.03 1.51
N GLU A 235 -37.38 -44.59 2.53
CA GLU A 235 -37.91 -43.21 2.58
C GLU A 235 -36.77 -42.18 2.51
N HIS A 236 -35.62 -42.50 3.12
CA HIS A 236 -34.40 -41.71 3.09
C HIS A 236 -33.49 -41.96 1.87
N GLY A 237 -33.83 -42.91 0.99
CA GLY A 237 -33.06 -43.22 -0.22
C GLY A 237 -31.70 -43.83 0.06
N LEU A 238 -31.57 -44.55 1.18
CA LEU A 238 -30.32 -45.14 1.67
C LEU A 238 -30.31 -46.67 1.58
N GLU A 239 -31.27 -47.26 0.85
CA GLU A 239 -31.51 -48.70 0.77
C GLU A 239 -30.31 -49.45 0.22
N ALA A 240 -29.65 -48.92 -0.81
CA ALA A 240 -28.50 -49.56 -1.44
C ALA A 240 -27.34 -49.71 -0.45
N THR A 241 -27.00 -48.63 0.27
CA THR A 241 -25.90 -48.62 1.26
C THR A 241 -26.22 -49.49 2.47
N TYR A 242 -27.46 -49.47 2.95
CA TYR A 242 -27.93 -50.33 4.05
C TYR A 242 -27.86 -51.81 3.70
N CYS A 243 -28.41 -52.20 2.54
CA CYS A 243 -28.37 -53.58 2.03
C CYS A 243 -26.93 -54.06 1.77
N THR A 244 -26.07 -53.21 1.21
CA THR A 244 -24.64 -53.52 1.00
C THR A 244 -23.96 -53.85 2.33
N GLN A 245 -24.21 -53.04 3.37
CA GLN A 245 -23.57 -53.23 4.67
C GLN A 245 -24.09 -54.46 5.42
N LEU A 246 -25.39 -54.77 5.32
CA LEU A 246 -25.97 -56.01 5.85
C LEU A 246 -25.41 -57.23 5.15
N TRP A 247 -25.27 -57.18 3.82
CA TRP A 247 -24.71 -58.28 3.05
C TRP A 247 -23.24 -58.54 3.40
N GLN A 248 -22.43 -57.49 3.58
CA GLN A 248 -21.02 -57.62 4.00
C GLN A 248 -20.83 -58.28 5.38
N ARG A 249 -21.88 -58.29 6.23
CA ARG A 249 -21.83 -58.94 7.54
C ARG A 249 -22.38 -60.37 7.56
N LEU A 250 -22.93 -60.86 6.44
CA LEU A 250 -23.40 -62.25 6.34
C LEU A 250 -22.26 -63.23 6.70
N PRO A 251 -22.50 -64.17 7.64
CA PRO A 251 -21.50 -65.17 7.97
C PRO A 251 -21.23 -66.10 6.78
N VAL A 252 -19.97 -66.50 6.61
CA VAL A 252 -19.54 -67.39 5.52
C VAL A 252 -20.16 -68.78 5.68
N GLU A 253 -20.27 -69.25 6.92
CA GLU A 253 -20.95 -70.50 7.28
C GLU A 253 -22.39 -70.20 7.74
N ARG A 254 -23.37 -70.82 7.09
CA ARG A 254 -24.79 -70.63 7.43
C ARG A 254 -25.19 -71.57 8.58
N PRO A 255 -25.72 -71.05 9.70
CA PRO A 255 -26.29 -71.89 10.73
C PRO A 255 -27.55 -72.60 10.20
N ALA A 256 -27.82 -73.82 10.71
CA ALA A 256 -28.99 -74.62 10.31
C ALA A 256 -30.33 -73.90 10.57
N GLU A 257 -30.37 -73.03 11.58
CA GLU A 257 -31.46 -72.09 11.85
C GLU A 257 -30.92 -70.65 11.81
N PRO A 258 -31.04 -69.94 10.67
CA PRO A 258 -30.56 -68.58 10.56
C PRO A 258 -31.42 -67.61 11.38
N PRO A 259 -30.81 -66.69 12.15
CA PRO A 259 -31.53 -65.60 12.81
C PRO A 259 -32.40 -64.81 11.83
N ALA A 260 -33.50 -64.22 12.31
CA ALA A 260 -34.47 -63.50 11.47
C ALA A 260 -33.81 -62.46 10.54
N LEU A 261 -32.79 -61.75 11.02
CA LEU A 261 -32.01 -60.79 10.22
C LEU A 261 -31.24 -61.44 9.07
N VAL A 262 -30.65 -62.62 9.26
CA VAL A 262 -29.90 -63.34 8.22
C VAL A 262 -30.85 -63.79 7.11
N ALA A 263 -31.96 -64.42 7.48
CA ALA A 263 -33.00 -64.84 6.54
C ALA A 263 -33.71 -63.66 5.84
N TRP A 264 -33.80 -62.50 6.50
CA TRP A 264 -34.31 -61.27 5.91
C TRP A 264 -33.32 -60.67 4.90
N THR A 265 -32.03 -60.61 5.27
CA THR A 265 -30.96 -60.06 4.43
C THR A 265 -30.80 -60.87 3.15
N GLU A 266 -30.84 -62.21 3.21
CA GLU A 266 -30.78 -63.08 2.03
C GLU A 266 -31.95 -62.87 1.06
N ARG A 267 -33.16 -62.62 1.57
CA ARG A 267 -34.35 -62.36 0.76
C ARG A 267 -34.31 -60.99 0.08
N HIS A 268 -33.80 -59.97 0.77
CA HIS A 268 -33.82 -58.59 0.29
C HIS A 268 -32.54 -58.15 -0.43
N CYS A 269 -31.42 -58.87 -0.26
CA CYS A 269 -30.10 -58.56 -0.84
C CYS A 269 -29.65 -59.64 -1.85
N GLY A 270 -30.52 -60.01 -2.80
CA GLY A 270 -30.32 -61.17 -3.69
C GLY A 270 -29.11 -61.11 -4.64
N ASN A 271 -28.55 -59.91 -4.91
CA ASN A 271 -27.32 -59.73 -5.71
C ASN A 271 -26.25 -58.95 -4.94
N GLY A 272 -25.73 -59.56 -3.88
CA GLY A 272 -24.71 -58.92 -3.03
C GLY A 272 -23.39 -58.52 -3.73
N PRO A 273 -22.81 -59.34 -4.63
CA PRO A 273 -21.63 -58.93 -5.39
C PRO A 273 -21.87 -57.69 -6.25
N GLY A 274 -23.05 -57.58 -6.88
CA GLY A 274 -23.45 -56.38 -7.62
C GLY A 274 -23.57 -55.13 -6.73
N LEU A 275 -24.20 -55.26 -5.56
CA LEU A 275 -24.32 -54.18 -4.58
C LEU A 275 -22.95 -53.67 -4.10
N ILE A 276 -21.99 -54.57 -3.88
CA ILE A 276 -20.61 -54.18 -3.52
C ILE A 276 -19.92 -53.47 -4.67
N ALA A 277 -20.04 -53.97 -5.90
CA ALA A 277 -19.42 -53.35 -7.07
C ALA A 277 -19.96 -51.94 -7.30
N ASP A 278 -21.28 -51.75 -7.20
CA ASP A 278 -21.95 -50.45 -7.33
C ASP A 278 -21.51 -49.49 -6.20
N ALA A 279 -21.47 -49.96 -4.95
CA ALA A 279 -21.02 -49.16 -3.81
C ALA A 279 -19.54 -48.76 -3.92
N GLN A 280 -18.67 -49.63 -4.45
CA GLN A 280 -17.27 -49.33 -4.72
C GLN A 280 -17.13 -48.30 -5.85
N ALA A 281 -17.89 -48.44 -6.93
CA ALA A 281 -17.91 -47.48 -8.03
C ALA A 281 -18.39 -46.09 -7.58
N GLU A 282 -19.45 -46.01 -6.77
CA GLU A 282 -19.92 -44.76 -6.18
C GLU A 282 -18.88 -44.13 -5.25
N GLN A 283 -18.24 -44.93 -4.40
CA GLN A 283 -17.20 -44.45 -3.47
C GLN A 283 -15.95 -43.95 -4.22
N ALA A 284 -15.55 -44.61 -5.30
CA ALA A 284 -14.47 -44.16 -6.18
C ALA A 284 -14.83 -42.85 -6.90
N ALA A 285 -16.05 -42.76 -7.44
CA ALA A 285 -16.52 -41.55 -8.11
C ALA A 285 -16.64 -40.37 -7.14
N ALA A 286 -17.13 -40.61 -5.91
CA ALA A 286 -17.19 -39.59 -4.87
C ALA A 286 -15.80 -39.09 -4.45
N ASN A 287 -14.83 -39.98 -4.33
CA ASN A 287 -13.45 -39.62 -4.03
C ASN A 287 -12.84 -38.73 -5.13
N LEU A 288 -13.07 -39.09 -6.40
CA LEU A 288 -12.61 -38.30 -7.54
C LEU A 288 -13.24 -36.90 -7.55
N THR A 289 -14.57 -36.80 -7.42
CA THR A 289 -15.27 -35.51 -7.42
C THR A 289 -14.84 -34.62 -6.26
N VAL A 290 -14.69 -35.16 -5.03
CA VAL A 290 -14.22 -34.37 -3.88
C VAL A 290 -12.79 -33.88 -4.11
N GLY A 291 -11.90 -34.73 -4.60
CA GLY A 291 -10.54 -34.34 -4.97
C GLY A 291 -10.50 -33.26 -6.05
N ASN A 292 -11.31 -33.38 -7.09
CA ASN A 292 -11.43 -32.40 -8.18
C ASN A 292 -11.97 -31.05 -7.68
N ILE A 293 -13.00 -31.06 -6.82
CA ILE A 293 -13.57 -29.84 -6.26
C ILE A 293 -12.52 -29.07 -5.47
N ILE A 294 -11.81 -29.72 -4.57
CA ILE A 294 -10.86 -29.00 -3.71
C ILE A 294 -9.61 -28.59 -4.49
N THR A 295 -9.12 -29.44 -5.39
CA THR A 295 -8.02 -29.07 -6.30
C THR A 295 -8.40 -27.83 -7.11
N THR A 296 -9.64 -27.78 -7.60
CA THR A 296 -10.14 -26.63 -8.35
C THR A 296 -10.37 -25.41 -7.46
N LEU A 297 -10.87 -25.55 -6.23
CA LEU A 297 -10.97 -24.45 -5.28
C LEU A 297 -9.60 -23.82 -5.00
N ARG A 298 -8.56 -24.64 -4.82
CA ARG A 298 -7.17 -24.19 -4.70
C ARG A 298 -6.72 -23.46 -5.97
N MET A 299 -6.98 -24.06 -7.13
CA MET A 299 -6.62 -23.49 -8.44
C MET A 299 -7.32 -22.16 -8.70
N ILE A 300 -8.58 -21.98 -8.31
CA ILE A 300 -9.33 -20.72 -8.51
C ILE A 300 -8.70 -19.56 -7.73
N GLY A 301 -8.24 -19.80 -6.50
CA GLY A 301 -7.48 -18.82 -5.73
C GLY A 301 -6.11 -18.52 -6.33
N GLN A 302 -5.59 -19.46 -7.12
CA GLN A 302 -4.32 -19.32 -7.80
C GLN A 302 -4.46 -18.64 -9.18
N VAL A 303 -5.48 -18.89 -9.98
CA VAL A 303 -5.53 -18.41 -11.38
C VAL A 303 -5.56 -16.87 -11.48
N GLU A 304 -4.74 -16.31 -12.37
CA GLU A 304 -4.81 -14.92 -12.78
C GLU A 304 -6.05 -14.69 -13.66
N TRP A 305 -7.15 -14.28 -13.04
CA TRP A 305 -8.44 -14.15 -13.74
C TRP A 305 -8.43 -13.10 -14.85
N ALA A 306 -7.53 -12.12 -14.81
CA ALA A 306 -7.32 -11.19 -15.92
C ALA A 306 -6.89 -11.92 -17.21
N ASP A 307 -5.98 -12.91 -17.11
CA ASP A 307 -5.50 -13.69 -18.25
C ASP A 307 -6.62 -14.55 -18.88
N LEU A 308 -7.63 -14.94 -18.10
CA LEU A 308 -8.79 -15.68 -18.61
C LEU A 308 -9.92 -14.76 -19.12
N ILE A 309 -10.18 -13.66 -18.43
CA ILE A 309 -11.32 -12.77 -18.70
C ILE A 309 -11.00 -11.76 -19.80
N GLU A 310 -9.82 -11.13 -19.78
CA GLU A 310 -9.48 -10.09 -20.76
C GLU A 310 -9.54 -10.61 -22.20
N PRO A 311 -9.02 -11.81 -22.52
CA PRO A 311 -9.14 -12.35 -23.86
C PRO A 311 -10.57 -12.68 -24.24
N VAL A 312 -11.46 -13.00 -23.31
CA VAL A 312 -12.86 -13.40 -23.59
C VAL A 312 -13.80 -12.19 -23.69
N SER A 313 -13.44 -11.05 -23.09
CA SER A 313 -14.22 -9.82 -23.10
C SER A 313 -14.24 -9.14 -24.47
N ARG A 314 -15.42 -9.07 -25.09
CA ARG A 314 -15.61 -8.43 -26.40
C ARG A 314 -15.31 -6.92 -26.37
N SER A 315 -15.66 -6.22 -25.29
CA SER A 315 -15.40 -4.78 -25.13
C SER A 315 -13.91 -4.48 -24.95
N LEU A 316 -13.17 -5.28 -24.19
CA LEU A 316 -11.72 -5.14 -24.02
C LEU A 316 -10.94 -5.48 -25.30
N ARG A 317 -11.37 -6.50 -26.06
CA ARG A 317 -10.79 -6.80 -27.40
C ARG A 317 -10.81 -5.57 -28.30
N VAL A 318 -11.93 -4.82 -28.31
CA VAL A 318 -12.06 -3.57 -29.08
C VAL A 318 -11.10 -2.49 -28.56
N LEU A 319 -11.03 -2.25 -27.24
CA LEU A 319 -10.10 -1.25 -26.69
C LEU A 319 -8.63 -1.58 -26.97
N ARG A 320 -8.26 -2.87 -27.00
CA ARG A 320 -6.91 -3.34 -27.37
C ARG A 320 -6.51 -3.02 -28.81
N GLU A 321 -7.45 -2.66 -29.69
CA GLU A 321 -7.11 -2.13 -31.01
C GLU A 321 -6.36 -0.78 -30.96
N LEU A 322 -6.38 -0.09 -29.80
CA LEU A 322 -5.58 1.09 -29.54
C LEU A 322 -4.25 0.67 -28.88
N PRO A 323 -3.08 0.97 -29.50
CA PRO A 323 -1.78 0.67 -28.90
C PRO A 323 -1.63 1.23 -27.49
N SER A 324 -2.18 2.43 -27.26
CA SER A 324 -2.12 3.09 -25.95
C SER A 324 -2.71 2.24 -24.82
N PHE A 325 -3.77 1.45 -25.07
CA PHE A 325 -4.41 0.65 -24.03
C PHE A 325 -3.51 -0.49 -23.52
N GLY A 326 -2.68 -1.06 -24.41
CA GLY A 326 -1.70 -2.09 -24.04
C GLY A 326 -0.52 -1.54 -23.24
N GLU A 327 -0.16 -0.27 -23.47
CA GLU A 327 0.91 0.44 -22.77
C GLU A 327 0.49 0.98 -21.38
N GLU A 328 -0.81 0.97 -21.06
CA GLU A 328 -1.31 1.40 -19.75
C GLU A 328 -0.96 0.40 -18.65
N SER A 329 -0.63 0.91 -17.46
CA SER A 329 -0.50 0.06 -16.27
C SER A 329 -1.81 -0.63 -15.93
N GLU A 330 -1.75 -1.77 -15.24
CA GLU A 330 -2.92 -2.55 -14.83
C GLU A 330 -3.96 -1.68 -14.07
N GLY A 331 -3.50 -0.88 -13.11
CA GLY A 331 -4.37 0.05 -12.37
C GLY A 331 -5.05 1.08 -13.27
N THR A 332 -4.34 1.60 -14.28
CA THR A 332 -4.92 2.53 -15.26
C THR A 332 -5.93 1.83 -16.17
N ARG A 333 -5.65 0.60 -16.62
CA ARG A 333 -6.62 -0.21 -17.38
C ARG A 333 -7.90 -0.46 -16.58
N GLN A 334 -7.77 -0.78 -15.29
CA GLN A 334 -8.94 -0.94 -14.41
C GLN A 334 -9.77 0.35 -14.31
N GLN A 335 -9.13 1.52 -14.18
CA GLN A 335 -9.84 2.81 -14.19
C GLN A 335 -10.59 3.06 -15.49
N ILE A 336 -9.95 2.78 -16.64
CA ILE A 336 -10.52 2.91 -17.98
C ILE A 336 -11.76 2.01 -18.10
N THR A 337 -11.64 0.76 -17.69
CA THR A 337 -12.72 -0.24 -17.72
C THR A 337 -13.90 0.19 -16.83
N GLN A 338 -13.65 0.62 -15.60
CA GLN A 338 -14.71 1.15 -14.71
C GLN A 338 -15.34 2.44 -15.24
N ALA A 339 -14.59 3.26 -15.99
CA ALA A 339 -15.15 4.45 -16.64
C ALA A 339 -16.05 4.07 -17.82
N MET A 340 -15.67 3.06 -18.61
CA MET A 340 -16.49 2.50 -19.68
C MET A 340 -17.82 1.95 -19.15
N GLU A 341 -17.80 1.11 -18.11
CA GLU A 341 -19.02 0.59 -17.46
C GLU A 341 -19.95 1.72 -16.98
N ARG A 342 -19.37 2.78 -16.40
CA ARG A 342 -20.15 3.95 -15.96
C ARG A 342 -20.80 4.67 -17.13
N VAL A 343 -20.08 4.89 -18.23
CA VAL A 343 -20.61 5.54 -19.43
C VAL A 343 -21.69 4.69 -20.08
N ALA A 344 -21.45 3.39 -20.25
CA ALA A 344 -22.42 2.42 -20.76
C ALA A 344 -23.74 2.49 -19.99
N ARG A 345 -23.66 2.45 -18.65
CA ARG A 345 -24.84 2.57 -17.78
C ARG A 345 -25.56 3.91 -17.91
N THR A 346 -24.82 5.04 -17.91
CA THR A 346 -25.46 6.36 -17.99
C THR A 346 -26.09 6.67 -19.34
N THR A 347 -25.59 6.05 -20.41
CA THR A 347 -26.07 6.26 -21.78
C THR A 347 -27.07 5.19 -22.25
N GLY A 348 -27.24 4.11 -21.47
CA GLY A 348 -28.08 2.97 -21.83
C GLY A 348 -27.50 2.14 -22.99
N ARG A 349 -26.18 2.16 -23.18
CA ARG A 349 -25.48 1.43 -24.27
C ARG A 349 -24.70 0.25 -23.74
N THR A 350 -24.44 -0.73 -24.62
CA THR A 350 -23.54 -1.85 -24.29
C THR A 350 -22.10 -1.34 -24.13
N GLU A 351 -21.33 -2.01 -23.29
CA GLU A 351 -19.91 -1.69 -23.07
C GLU A 351 -19.11 -1.74 -24.37
N ARG A 352 -19.41 -2.70 -25.25
CA ARG A 352 -18.83 -2.81 -26.59
C ARG A 352 -19.11 -1.58 -27.45
N ALA A 353 -20.35 -1.09 -27.50
CA ALA A 353 -20.68 0.10 -28.29
C ALA A 353 -19.93 1.35 -27.79
N VAL A 354 -19.70 1.45 -26.47
CA VAL A 354 -18.86 2.49 -25.88
C VAL A 354 -17.41 2.33 -26.34
N ALA A 355 -16.84 1.12 -26.24
CA ALA A 355 -15.49 0.82 -26.70
C ALA A 355 -15.29 1.15 -28.19
N GLU A 356 -16.20 0.71 -29.07
CA GLU A 356 -16.16 0.99 -30.51
C GLU A 356 -16.19 2.50 -30.80
N THR A 357 -17.02 3.25 -30.06
CA THR A 357 -17.07 4.72 -30.18
C THR A 357 -15.79 5.38 -29.71
N VAL A 358 -15.18 4.90 -28.62
CA VAL A 358 -13.88 5.39 -28.12
C VAL A 358 -12.80 5.16 -29.18
N VAL A 359 -12.70 3.95 -29.74
CA VAL A 359 -11.73 3.62 -30.79
C VAL A 359 -11.95 4.48 -32.03
N ARG A 360 -13.20 4.68 -32.45
CA ARG A 360 -13.55 5.54 -33.59
C ARG A 360 -13.08 6.98 -33.38
N LEU A 361 -13.36 7.57 -32.21
CA LEU A 361 -12.95 8.94 -31.88
C LEU A 361 -11.42 9.07 -31.79
N ALA A 362 -10.75 8.12 -31.15
CA ALA A 362 -9.30 8.11 -31.03
C ALA A 362 -8.60 7.96 -32.39
N ARG A 363 -9.16 7.15 -33.30
CA ARG A 363 -8.67 7.01 -34.69
C ARG A 363 -8.93 8.26 -35.52
N ALA A 364 -10.07 8.92 -35.35
CA ALA A 364 -10.38 10.17 -36.05
C ALA A 364 -9.39 11.29 -35.69
N ALA A 365 -8.92 11.34 -34.45
CA ALA A 365 -7.87 12.28 -34.01
C ALA A 365 -6.49 12.03 -34.67
N ARG A 366 -6.32 10.92 -35.42
CA ARG A 366 -5.06 10.51 -36.05
C ARG A 366 -4.86 11.11 -37.46
N GLN A 367 -5.89 11.70 -38.09
CA GLN A 367 -5.78 12.28 -39.44
C GLN A 367 -5.48 13.79 -39.41
N PRO A 368 -4.22 14.23 -39.63
CA PRO A 368 -3.99 15.60 -40.08
C PRO A 368 -4.57 15.73 -41.49
N SER A 369 -5.40 16.75 -41.72
CA SER A 369 -5.87 17.08 -43.07
C SER A 369 -4.66 17.39 -43.96
N PRO A 370 -4.46 16.71 -45.11
CA PRO A 370 -3.27 16.89 -45.95
C PRO A 370 -3.23 18.23 -46.70
N SER A 371 -4.24 19.09 -46.56
CA SER A 371 -4.40 20.32 -47.36
C SER A 371 -3.94 21.61 -46.69
N LEU A 372 -3.60 21.63 -45.39
CA LEU A 372 -3.00 22.80 -44.73
C LEU A 372 -2.13 22.39 -43.52
N PRO A 373 -0.95 23.01 -43.31
CA PRO A 373 -0.24 22.90 -42.05
C PRO A 373 -1.13 23.45 -40.93
N PRO A 374 -1.30 22.72 -39.81
CA PRO A 374 -2.06 23.24 -38.67
C PRO A 374 -1.35 24.49 -38.12
N PRO A 375 -2.08 25.57 -37.79
CA PRO A 375 -1.47 26.72 -37.14
C PRO A 375 -0.75 26.30 -35.84
N PRO A 376 0.37 26.94 -35.47
CA PRO A 376 1.11 26.61 -34.26
C PRO A 376 0.18 26.68 -33.04
N GLY A 377 0.05 25.55 -32.32
CA GLY A 377 -0.87 25.39 -31.17
C GLY A 377 -2.16 24.59 -31.45
N THR A 378 -2.37 24.04 -32.65
CA THR A 378 -3.62 23.31 -33.02
C THR A 378 -3.43 21.84 -33.40
N ALA A 379 -2.30 21.21 -33.06
CA ALA A 379 -2.20 19.76 -33.14
C ALA A 379 -3.18 19.14 -32.12
N ALA A 380 -4.01 18.18 -32.55
CA ALA A 380 -4.82 17.41 -31.61
C ALA A 380 -3.88 16.84 -30.53
N PRO A 381 -4.19 17.03 -29.22
CA PRO A 381 -3.31 16.59 -28.15
C PRO A 381 -2.97 15.10 -28.36
N ALA A 382 -1.72 14.69 -28.16
CA ALA A 382 -1.35 13.27 -28.26
C ALA A 382 -2.26 12.37 -27.41
N ALA A 383 -2.78 12.92 -26.30
CA ALA A 383 -3.81 12.34 -25.45
C ALA A 383 -5.12 12.00 -26.16
N ALA A 384 -5.57 12.79 -27.15
CA ALA A 384 -6.81 12.54 -27.89
C ALA A 384 -6.82 11.22 -28.68
N ARG A 385 -5.67 10.56 -28.79
CA ARG A 385 -5.53 9.23 -29.41
C ARG A 385 -5.65 8.08 -28.41
N THR A 386 -5.85 8.36 -27.12
CA THR A 386 -5.91 7.33 -26.06
C THR A 386 -7.33 7.10 -25.56
N ALA A 387 -7.60 5.86 -25.11
CA ALA A 387 -8.86 5.52 -24.46
C ALA A 387 -9.10 6.36 -23.19
N GLY A 388 -8.03 6.60 -22.42
CA GLY A 388 -8.07 7.42 -21.22
C GLY A 388 -8.61 8.84 -21.47
N TYR A 389 -8.28 9.48 -22.59
CA TYR A 389 -8.80 10.82 -22.90
C TYR A 389 -10.31 10.86 -23.09
N HIS A 390 -10.88 9.85 -23.75
CA HIS A 390 -12.31 9.79 -24.01
C HIS A 390 -13.12 9.28 -22.81
N LEU A 391 -12.54 8.44 -21.95
CA LEU A 391 -13.26 7.84 -20.82
C LEU A 391 -13.03 8.58 -19.49
N LEU A 392 -11.80 9.02 -19.23
CA LEU A 392 -11.38 9.68 -18.00
C LEU A 392 -11.21 11.21 -18.18
N GLY A 393 -10.76 11.63 -19.36
CA GLY A 393 -10.34 13.00 -19.64
C GLY A 393 -11.38 13.92 -20.30
N GLN A 394 -10.88 14.96 -20.95
CA GLN A 394 -11.68 16.03 -21.57
C GLN A 394 -12.54 15.54 -22.74
N GLY A 395 -12.18 14.43 -23.38
CA GLY A 395 -12.92 13.83 -24.51
C GLY A 395 -14.25 13.18 -24.12
N ARG A 396 -14.55 13.07 -22.82
CA ARG A 396 -15.76 12.41 -22.32
C ARG A 396 -17.06 13.06 -22.77
N GLY A 397 -17.09 14.39 -22.85
CA GLY A 397 -18.28 15.10 -23.36
C GLY A 397 -18.61 14.72 -24.80
N ALA A 398 -17.59 14.67 -25.65
CA ALA A 398 -17.73 14.26 -27.05
C ALA A 398 -18.13 12.78 -27.21
N LEU A 399 -17.59 11.90 -26.36
CA LEU A 399 -17.99 10.49 -26.30
C LEU A 399 -19.48 10.33 -25.98
N VAL A 400 -19.96 11.00 -24.93
CA VAL A 400 -21.38 10.93 -24.53
C VAL A 400 -22.29 11.47 -25.63
N ALA A 401 -21.95 12.61 -26.23
CA ALA A 401 -22.73 13.18 -27.34
C ALA A 401 -22.79 12.25 -28.57
N ALA A 402 -21.69 11.56 -28.89
CA ALA A 402 -21.64 10.59 -29.98
C ALA A 402 -22.49 9.33 -29.69
N LEU A 403 -22.58 8.91 -28.44
CA LEU A 403 -23.41 7.77 -28.02
C LEU A 403 -24.91 8.11 -27.98
N GLU A 404 -25.25 9.35 -27.60
CA GLU A 404 -26.62 9.87 -27.56
C GLU A 404 -27.23 10.03 -28.96
N THR A 405 -26.45 10.51 -29.93
CA THR A 405 -26.91 10.68 -31.33
C THR A 405 -27.25 9.37 -32.03
N GLN A 406 -26.72 8.25 -31.55
CA GLN A 406 -26.99 6.93 -32.10
C GLN A 406 -28.22 6.26 -31.44
N SER A 407 -28.88 6.90 -30.46
CA SER A 407 -29.84 6.23 -29.56
C SER A 407 -31.23 6.13 -30.18
N PRO A 408 -31.83 4.93 -30.27
CA PRO A 408 -33.16 4.75 -30.84
C PRO A 408 -34.31 5.19 -29.90
N TYR A 409 -34.03 5.52 -28.63
CA TYR A 409 -35.06 5.89 -27.65
C TYR A 409 -35.03 7.39 -27.27
N PRO A 410 -36.08 8.18 -27.58
CA PRO A 410 -36.12 9.62 -27.27
C PRO A 410 -36.27 9.97 -25.76
N ALA A 411 -36.55 9.00 -24.89
CA ALA A 411 -37.06 9.23 -23.54
C ALA A 411 -36.01 9.42 -22.43
N VAL A 412 -34.73 9.02 -22.62
CA VAL A 412 -33.68 9.20 -21.58
C VAL A 412 -33.05 10.62 -21.63
N ARG A 413 -33.66 11.55 -22.37
CA ARG A 413 -33.18 12.95 -22.48
C ARG A 413 -33.20 13.71 -21.14
N GLY A 414 -33.97 13.27 -20.14
CA GLY A 414 -34.09 13.92 -18.82
C GLY A 414 -33.02 13.50 -17.81
N ALA A 415 -32.72 12.20 -17.71
CA ALA A 415 -31.74 11.66 -16.75
C ALA A 415 -30.29 11.80 -17.23
N ALA A 416 -30.04 11.69 -18.54
CA ALA A 416 -28.73 11.96 -19.12
C ALA A 416 -28.36 13.45 -19.04
N LYS A 417 -29.32 14.38 -19.15
CA LYS A 417 -29.11 15.80 -18.82
C LYS A 417 -28.80 16.04 -17.34
N ALA A 418 -29.25 15.18 -16.42
CA ALA A 418 -28.93 15.24 -15.00
C ALA A 418 -27.55 14.62 -14.67
N ALA A 419 -27.12 13.59 -15.40
CA ALA A 419 -25.78 12.99 -15.28
C ALA A 419 -24.70 13.80 -16.05
N ALA A 420 -25.05 14.40 -17.18
CA ALA A 420 -24.27 15.42 -17.89
C ALA A 420 -24.33 16.80 -17.20
N ARG A 421 -25.19 16.96 -16.18
CA ARG A 421 -25.22 18.10 -15.23
C ARG A 421 -24.13 18.04 -14.16
N HIS A 422 -23.18 17.12 -14.26
CA HIS A 422 -21.80 17.46 -13.96
C HIS A 422 -21.10 17.92 -15.27
N PRO A 423 -21.40 19.11 -15.84
CA PRO A 423 -20.27 19.79 -16.45
C PRO A 423 -19.27 19.90 -15.31
N LEU A 424 -17.98 19.71 -15.58
CA LEU A 424 -17.00 20.27 -14.69
C LEU A 424 -17.42 21.74 -14.54
N VAL A 425 -18.02 22.09 -13.39
CA VAL A 425 -18.26 23.49 -13.03
C VAL A 425 -16.96 24.18 -13.42
N PRO A 426 -16.98 25.16 -14.35
CA PRO A 426 -15.77 25.82 -14.82
C PRO A 426 -14.88 26.11 -13.64
N HIS A 427 -13.58 25.88 -13.77
CA HIS A 427 -12.63 25.93 -12.64
C HIS A 427 -12.84 27.18 -11.76
N ASP A 428 -13.15 28.31 -12.41
CA ASP A 428 -13.46 29.59 -11.76
C ASP A 428 -14.74 29.57 -10.89
N ARG A 429 -15.78 28.86 -11.32
CA ARG A 429 -17.02 28.68 -10.54
C ARG A 429 -16.81 27.71 -9.36
N ARG A 430 -15.91 26.72 -9.46
CA ARG A 430 -15.56 25.86 -8.32
C ARG A 430 -14.84 26.65 -7.24
N LEU A 431 -13.90 27.49 -7.65
CA LEU A 431 -13.17 28.35 -6.72
C LEU A 431 -14.14 29.31 -6.03
N LEU A 432 -15.05 29.94 -6.77
CA LEU A 432 -16.08 30.80 -6.20
C LEU A 432 -16.94 30.07 -5.16
N LEU A 433 -17.45 28.88 -5.48
CA LEU A 433 -18.25 28.07 -4.54
C LEU A 433 -17.45 27.68 -3.30
N TYR A 434 -16.19 27.30 -3.46
CA TYR A 434 -15.29 26.96 -2.36
C TYR A 434 -15.03 28.17 -1.45
N VAL A 435 -14.73 29.34 -2.02
CA VAL A 435 -14.54 30.57 -1.24
C VAL A 435 -15.84 30.97 -0.55
N LEU A 436 -16.99 30.85 -1.22
CA LEU A 436 -18.30 31.14 -0.63
C LEU A 436 -18.62 30.20 0.54
N ALA A 437 -18.27 28.92 0.42
CA ALA A 437 -18.42 27.92 1.49
C ALA A 437 -17.58 28.22 2.74
N ILE A 438 -16.55 29.06 2.61
CA ILE A 438 -15.75 29.56 3.75
C ILE A 438 -16.31 30.90 4.25
N VAL A 439 -16.49 31.86 3.35
CA VAL A 439 -16.87 33.24 3.71
C VAL A 439 -18.28 33.30 4.30
N MET A 440 -19.25 32.57 3.76
CA MET A 440 -20.64 32.61 4.24
C MET A 440 -20.78 32.10 5.68
N PRO A 441 -20.28 30.90 6.05
CA PRO A 441 -20.34 30.46 7.45
C PRO A 441 -19.54 31.36 8.40
N THR A 442 -18.38 31.89 7.99
CA THR A 442 -17.64 32.86 8.81
C THR A 442 -18.44 34.13 9.04
N ALA A 443 -19.09 34.68 8.01
CA ALA A 443 -19.95 35.85 8.12
C ALA A 443 -21.20 35.57 8.99
N MET A 444 -21.80 34.38 8.89
CA MET A 444 -22.92 33.96 9.74
C MET A 444 -22.51 33.86 11.22
N LEU A 445 -21.33 33.31 11.53
CA LEU A 445 -20.81 33.24 12.89
C LEU A 445 -20.51 34.64 13.45
N LEU A 446 -19.98 35.54 12.61
CA LEU A 446 -19.77 36.95 13.00
C LEU A 446 -21.11 37.66 13.26
N ALA A 447 -22.12 37.46 12.41
CA ALA A 447 -23.46 38.01 12.60
C ALA A 447 -24.12 37.45 13.87
N ALA A 448 -23.91 36.16 14.18
CA ALA A 448 -24.36 35.55 15.43
C ALA A 448 -23.69 36.19 16.65
N ALA A 449 -22.40 36.52 16.57
CA ALA A 449 -21.70 37.26 17.62
C ALA A 449 -22.28 38.65 17.84
N VAL A 450 -22.51 39.41 16.75
CA VAL A 450 -23.15 40.73 16.81
C VAL A 450 -24.57 40.65 17.40
N HIS A 451 -25.37 39.67 16.96
CA HIS A 451 -26.71 39.47 17.50
C HIS A 451 -26.69 39.08 18.98
N GLY A 452 -25.72 38.26 19.40
CA GLY A 452 -25.51 37.90 20.80
C GLY A 452 -25.16 39.11 21.69
N LEU A 453 -24.37 40.06 21.18
CA LEU A 453 -24.07 41.33 21.85
C LEU A 453 -25.33 42.19 22.00
N HIS A 454 -26.14 42.29 20.95
CA HIS A 454 -27.38 43.07 20.97
C HIS A 454 -28.38 42.54 22.02
N ARG A 455 -28.52 41.21 22.15
CA ARG A 455 -29.37 40.60 23.21
C ARG A 455 -28.91 40.90 24.62
N ARG A 456 -27.63 41.21 24.83
CA ARG A 456 -27.07 41.60 26.13
C ARG A 456 -27.23 43.09 26.43
N GLY A 457 -27.95 43.84 25.60
CA GLY A 457 -28.22 45.26 25.79
C GLY A 457 -27.11 46.19 25.28
N ILE A 458 -26.11 45.66 24.57
CA ILE A 458 -25.05 46.47 23.94
C ILE A 458 -25.57 46.93 22.57
N ALA A 459 -26.27 48.07 22.55
CA ALA A 459 -26.85 48.64 21.33
C ALA A 459 -25.84 49.48 20.51
N GLU A 460 -24.90 50.16 21.17
CA GLU A 460 -23.85 50.95 20.53
C GLU A 460 -22.53 50.19 20.48
N LEU A 461 -22.02 49.93 19.27
CA LEU A 461 -20.76 49.25 19.03
C LEU A 461 -19.59 50.25 19.21
N GLY A 462 -19.03 50.30 20.41
CA GLY A 462 -17.80 51.06 20.66
C GLY A 462 -16.62 50.56 19.80
N TRP A 463 -15.61 51.41 19.62
CA TRP A 463 -14.41 51.04 18.84
C TRP A 463 -13.70 49.76 19.33
N PRO A 464 -13.64 49.40 20.65
CA PRO A 464 -13.02 48.14 21.09
C PRO A 464 -13.82 46.92 20.63
N THR A 465 -15.16 47.00 20.66
CA THR A 465 -16.03 45.93 20.18
C THR A 465 -15.88 45.74 18.67
N LEU A 466 -15.80 46.84 17.90
CA LEU A 466 -15.55 46.77 16.47
C LEU A 466 -14.19 46.13 16.15
N ALA A 467 -13.13 46.53 16.87
CA ALA A 467 -11.80 45.94 16.72
C ALA A 467 -11.80 44.44 17.08
N ALA A 468 -12.48 44.05 18.16
CA ALA A 468 -12.62 42.65 18.56
C ALA A 468 -13.39 41.82 17.52
N LEU A 469 -14.48 42.37 16.94
CA LEU A 469 -15.22 41.71 15.87
C LEU A 469 -14.37 41.54 14.60
N MET A 470 -13.52 42.51 14.25
CA MET A 470 -12.57 42.35 13.15
C MET A 470 -11.56 41.24 13.44
N LEU A 471 -10.92 41.26 14.62
CA LEU A 471 -9.95 40.24 15.01
C LEU A 471 -10.55 38.83 15.08
N LEU A 472 -11.83 38.71 15.43
CA LEU A 472 -12.57 37.46 15.51
C LEU A 472 -12.70 36.74 14.16
N VAL A 473 -12.62 37.46 13.03
CA VAL A 473 -12.72 36.86 11.68
C VAL A 473 -11.64 35.79 11.44
N TRP A 474 -10.42 36.00 11.94
CA TRP A 474 -9.31 35.08 11.71
C TRP A 474 -9.50 33.70 12.36
N PRO A 475 -9.66 33.58 13.69
CA PRO A 475 -9.88 32.28 14.32
C PRO A 475 -11.18 31.61 13.84
N LEU A 476 -12.25 32.36 13.56
CA LEU A 476 -13.47 31.79 12.97
C LEU A 476 -13.23 31.23 11.57
N SER A 477 -12.51 31.95 10.71
CA SER A 477 -12.17 31.46 9.36
C SER A 477 -11.33 30.19 9.41
N GLU A 478 -10.39 30.08 10.35
CA GLU A 478 -9.56 28.88 10.50
C GLU A 478 -10.40 27.66 10.91
N ALA A 479 -11.30 27.82 11.88
CA ALA A 479 -12.20 26.76 12.30
C ALA A 479 -13.15 26.33 11.16
N VAL A 480 -13.73 27.28 10.43
CA VAL A 480 -14.59 26.98 9.27
C VAL A 480 -13.81 26.25 8.18
N ILE A 481 -12.61 26.71 7.83
CA ILE A 481 -11.76 26.05 6.83
C ILE A 481 -11.45 24.62 7.25
N ALA A 482 -11.08 24.37 8.51
CA ALA A 482 -10.82 23.03 9.03
C ALA A 482 -12.03 22.09 8.85
N LEU A 483 -13.24 22.59 9.13
CA LEU A 483 -14.49 21.82 8.95
C LEU A 483 -14.77 21.56 7.46
N ILE A 484 -14.70 22.58 6.61
CA ILE A 484 -14.96 22.46 5.16
C ILE A 484 -13.94 21.51 4.52
N HIS A 485 -12.67 21.63 4.88
CA HIS A 485 -11.61 20.72 4.45
C HIS A 485 -11.90 19.28 4.83
N ARG A 486 -12.38 19.04 6.05
CA ARG A 486 -12.80 17.70 6.49
C ARG A 486 -13.98 17.17 5.69
N VAL A 487 -15.02 17.99 5.48
CA VAL A 487 -16.19 17.60 4.69
C VAL A 487 -15.80 17.25 3.26
N ILE A 488 -14.93 18.05 2.64
CA ILE A 488 -14.43 17.77 1.29
C ILE A 488 -13.63 16.47 1.26
N ALA A 489 -12.70 16.26 2.19
CA ALA A 489 -11.88 15.06 2.24
C ALA A 489 -12.71 13.76 2.40
N GLU A 490 -13.82 13.81 3.13
CA GLU A 490 -14.74 12.67 3.29
C GLU A 490 -15.74 12.54 2.13
N SER A 491 -16.04 13.62 1.41
CA SER A 491 -17.04 13.62 0.33
C SER A 491 -16.45 13.40 -1.06
N THR A 492 -15.14 13.58 -1.22
CA THR A 492 -14.45 13.46 -2.51
C THR A 492 -13.64 12.17 -2.58
N ARG A 493 -13.61 11.54 -3.76
CA ARG A 493 -12.78 10.36 -3.99
C ARG A 493 -11.38 10.81 -4.39
N VAL A 494 -10.37 10.23 -3.74
CA VAL A 494 -8.97 10.37 -4.14
C VAL A 494 -8.81 9.86 -5.57
N GLN A 495 -8.27 10.71 -6.45
CA GLN A 495 -8.04 10.33 -7.85
C GLN A 495 -6.58 9.95 -8.05
N THR A 496 -6.32 8.68 -8.34
CA THR A 496 -4.98 8.23 -8.75
C THR A 496 -4.70 8.64 -10.19
N LEU A 497 -3.52 9.20 -10.43
CA LEU A 497 -3.12 9.68 -11.75
C LEU A 497 -2.83 8.49 -12.69
N PRO A 498 -3.33 8.52 -13.94
CA PRO A 498 -3.01 7.53 -14.97
C PRO A 498 -1.51 7.41 -15.19
N ARG A 499 -1.03 6.19 -15.44
CA ARG A 499 0.39 5.91 -15.70
C ARG A 499 0.58 4.73 -16.66
N LEU A 500 1.67 4.78 -17.40
CA LEU A 500 2.09 3.71 -18.32
C LEU A 500 2.69 2.52 -17.55
N ASP A 501 2.75 1.36 -18.19
CA ASP A 501 3.41 0.17 -17.67
C ASP A 501 4.92 0.20 -17.94
N PHE A 502 5.71 0.54 -16.93
CA PHE A 502 7.18 0.49 -16.97
C PHE A 502 7.74 -0.71 -16.18
N ALA A 503 7.04 -1.84 -16.14
CA ALA A 503 7.50 -3.06 -15.47
C ALA A 503 8.94 -3.47 -15.84
N ALA A 504 9.37 -3.25 -17.09
CA ALA A 504 10.71 -3.56 -17.60
C ALA A 504 11.79 -2.48 -17.30
N GLY A 505 11.44 -1.39 -16.61
CA GLY A 505 12.32 -0.25 -16.36
C GLY A 505 11.96 0.99 -17.18
N ILE A 506 12.59 2.12 -16.86
CA ILE A 506 12.34 3.41 -17.53
C ILE A 506 12.86 3.37 -18.98
N PRO A 507 12.04 3.62 -20.02
CA PRO A 507 12.51 3.65 -21.40
C PRO A 507 13.46 4.81 -21.71
N ALA A 508 14.31 4.66 -22.73
CA ALA A 508 15.28 5.68 -23.13
C ALA A 508 14.67 7.04 -23.53
N ALA A 509 13.42 7.07 -23.99
CA ALA A 509 12.69 8.31 -24.32
C ALA A 509 12.27 9.10 -23.07
N HIS A 510 12.25 8.45 -21.90
CA HIS A 510 11.81 9.01 -20.62
C HIS A 510 12.94 9.08 -19.60
N ARG A 511 14.18 9.34 -20.08
CA ARG A 511 15.36 9.53 -19.22
C ARG A 511 15.10 10.52 -18.09
N VAL A 512 15.69 10.26 -16.94
CA VAL A 512 15.50 11.07 -15.73
C VAL A 512 16.82 11.36 -15.03
N LEU A 513 16.95 12.58 -14.52
CA LEU A 513 18.06 13.00 -13.67
C LEU A 513 17.54 13.24 -12.24
N VAL A 514 18.01 12.47 -11.26
CA VAL A 514 17.75 12.74 -9.85
C VAL A 514 18.79 13.73 -9.35
N ALA A 515 18.39 14.96 -9.04
CA ALA A 515 19.28 16.03 -8.61
C ALA A 515 19.11 16.32 -7.12
N MET A 516 20.24 16.46 -6.41
CA MET A 516 20.29 16.86 -5.00
C MET A 516 20.94 18.25 -4.87
N PRO A 517 20.14 19.34 -4.76
CA PRO A 517 20.67 20.69 -4.56
C PRO A 517 21.27 20.83 -3.15
N THR A 518 22.59 20.98 -3.04
CA THR A 518 23.31 20.98 -1.75
C THR A 518 24.50 21.93 -1.72
N MET A 519 25.08 22.21 -0.55
CA MET A 519 26.29 23.01 -0.42
C MET A 519 27.45 22.14 0.06
N LEU A 520 28.64 22.37 -0.50
CA LEU A 520 29.87 21.77 -0.01
C LEU A 520 30.37 22.58 1.19
N SER A 521 30.40 21.95 2.36
CA SER A 521 30.73 22.59 3.64
C SER A 521 31.89 21.94 4.39
N SER A 522 32.04 20.61 4.25
CA SER A 522 33.09 19.82 4.91
C SER A 522 33.25 18.47 4.22
N SER A 523 34.44 17.85 4.34
CA SER A 523 34.68 16.50 3.80
C SER A 523 33.75 15.44 4.43
N ALA A 524 33.44 15.54 5.73
CA ALA A 524 32.46 14.68 6.37
C ALA A 524 31.04 14.85 5.77
N GLY A 525 30.64 16.10 5.49
CA GLY A 525 29.40 16.40 4.77
C GLY A 525 29.37 15.80 3.38
N ASN A 526 30.46 15.94 2.62
CA ASN A 526 30.61 15.35 1.29
C ASN A 526 30.47 13.81 1.32
N ALA A 527 31.04 13.15 2.33
CA ALA A 527 30.88 11.71 2.54
C ALA A 527 29.41 11.30 2.70
N ARG A 528 28.66 12.02 3.54
CA ARG A 528 27.22 11.80 3.75
C ARG A 528 26.41 12.04 2.48
N LEU A 529 26.74 13.08 1.71
CA LEU A 529 26.08 13.39 0.44
C LEU A 529 26.31 12.29 -0.61
N ALA A 530 27.54 11.82 -0.76
CA ALA A 530 27.87 10.71 -1.65
C ALA A 530 27.15 9.42 -1.24
N GLN A 531 27.13 9.10 0.06
CA GLN A 531 26.39 7.95 0.59
C GLN A 531 24.89 8.06 0.31
N ARG A 532 24.28 9.24 0.53
CA ARG A 532 22.86 9.45 0.26
C ARG A 532 22.54 9.28 -1.24
N LEU A 533 23.40 9.79 -2.11
CA LEU A 533 23.26 9.62 -3.56
C LEU A 533 23.34 8.14 -3.97
N GLU A 534 24.27 7.38 -3.37
CA GLU A 534 24.40 5.93 -3.56
C GLU A 534 23.12 5.19 -3.13
N LEU A 535 22.55 5.54 -1.97
CA LEU A 535 21.31 4.94 -1.47
C LEU A 535 20.12 5.23 -2.40
N HIS A 536 20.03 6.42 -2.99
CA HIS A 536 18.99 6.72 -3.98
C HIS A 536 19.11 5.84 -5.24
N TRP A 537 20.33 5.60 -5.71
CA TRP A 537 20.58 4.71 -6.83
C TRP A 537 20.28 3.24 -6.48
N LEU A 538 20.74 2.75 -5.32
CA LEU A 538 20.47 1.38 -4.86
C LEU A 538 18.97 1.11 -4.72
N ALA A 539 18.20 2.10 -4.25
CA ALA A 539 16.75 1.99 -4.19
C ALA A 539 16.08 2.02 -5.57
N ASN A 540 16.67 2.69 -6.57
CA ASN A 540 16.06 2.92 -7.88
C ASN A 540 17.06 2.63 -9.01
N ARG A 541 17.41 1.34 -9.16
CA ARG A 541 18.38 0.85 -10.14
C ARG A 541 17.77 0.87 -11.54
N GLU A 542 17.86 2.01 -12.20
CA GLU A 542 17.31 2.25 -13.54
C GLU A 542 18.43 2.47 -14.57
N ALA A 543 18.32 1.86 -15.75
CA ALA A 543 19.32 1.98 -16.81
C ALA A 543 19.38 3.39 -17.40
N HIS A 544 18.24 4.09 -17.43
CA HIS A 544 18.07 5.40 -18.03
C HIS A 544 17.90 6.52 -16.99
N ALA A 545 18.45 6.32 -15.78
CA ALA A 545 18.50 7.33 -14.72
C ALA A 545 19.95 7.73 -14.38
N GLN A 546 20.19 9.02 -14.19
CA GLN A 546 21.43 9.56 -13.60
C GLN A 546 21.13 10.22 -12.25
N PHE A 547 22.15 10.28 -11.40
CA PHE A 547 22.08 10.84 -10.05
C PHE A 547 23.13 11.93 -9.91
N ALA A 548 22.72 13.17 -9.62
CA ALA A 548 23.61 14.32 -9.59
C ALA A 548 23.61 15.05 -8.25
N LEU A 549 24.82 15.39 -7.78
CA LEU A 549 24.99 16.47 -6.80
C LEU A 549 25.00 17.81 -7.54
N LEU A 550 24.14 18.71 -7.11
CA LEU A 550 24.04 20.06 -7.66
C LEU A 550 24.51 21.05 -6.60
N THR A 551 25.75 21.49 -6.73
CA THR A 551 26.54 22.03 -5.61
C THR A 551 26.91 23.49 -5.77
N ASP A 552 26.92 24.20 -4.64
CA ASP A 552 27.60 25.50 -4.49
C ASP A 552 28.52 25.41 -3.27
N PHE A 553 29.38 26.42 -3.07
CA PHE A 553 30.01 26.64 -1.78
C PHE A 553 29.12 27.45 -0.81
N ALA A 554 29.42 27.36 0.49
CA ALA A 554 28.78 28.19 1.50
C ALA A 554 29.01 29.70 1.27
N ASP A 555 28.04 30.53 1.67
CA ASP A 555 28.08 32.00 1.55
C ASP A 555 29.41 32.57 2.09
N ALA A 556 30.04 33.51 1.38
CA ALA A 556 31.36 34.06 1.70
C ALA A 556 31.46 35.58 1.47
N ALA A 557 32.46 36.23 2.07
CA ALA A 557 32.77 37.64 1.81
C ALA A 557 33.55 37.85 0.50
N GLU A 558 34.20 36.79 0.01
CA GLU A 558 35.02 36.75 -1.19
C GLU A 558 34.47 35.68 -2.16
N ALA A 559 34.75 35.82 -3.45
CA ALA A 559 34.28 34.89 -4.48
C ALA A 559 34.83 33.47 -4.27
N VAL A 560 36.11 33.37 -3.90
CA VAL A 560 36.86 32.13 -3.66
C VAL A 560 37.47 32.20 -2.27
N ARG A 561 37.47 31.08 -1.53
CA ARG A 561 38.09 30.94 -0.21
C ARG A 561 39.17 29.85 -0.23
N PRO A 562 40.19 29.96 0.64
CA PRO A 562 41.10 28.85 0.90
C PRO A 562 40.33 27.58 1.30
N GLY A 563 40.66 26.44 0.68
CA GLY A 563 40.00 25.14 0.91
C GLY A 563 38.77 24.84 0.05
N ASP A 564 38.24 25.80 -0.73
CA ASP A 564 37.12 25.54 -1.66
C ASP A 564 37.50 24.46 -2.70
N GLU A 565 38.70 24.55 -3.28
CA GLU A 565 39.20 23.59 -4.26
C GLU A 565 39.38 22.19 -3.67
N GLU A 566 39.90 22.09 -2.44
CA GLU A 566 40.04 20.82 -1.72
C GLU A 566 38.69 20.17 -1.45
N LEU A 567 37.68 20.96 -1.05
CA LEU A 567 36.32 20.47 -0.83
C LEU A 567 35.65 19.97 -2.11
N LEU A 568 35.87 20.67 -3.23
CA LEU A 568 35.37 20.24 -4.54
C LEU A 568 36.08 18.98 -5.02
N ALA A 569 37.41 18.90 -4.85
CA ALA A 569 38.21 17.73 -5.20
C ALA A 569 37.82 16.49 -4.38
N ASP A 570 37.59 16.63 -3.06
CA ASP A 570 37.07 15.55 -2.22
C ASP A 570 35.69 15.06 -2.71
N ALA A 571 34.77 15.98 -3.05
CA ALA A 571 33.47 15.60 -3.57
C ALA A 571 33.56 14.88 -4.94
N LEU A 572 34.41 15.37 -5.84
CA LEU A 572 34.67 14.73 -7.14
C LEU A 572 35.30 13.34 -6.98
N GLY A 573 36.27 13.18 -6.08
CA GLY A 573 36.91 11.90 -5.78
C GLY A 573 35.90 10.86 -5.26
N ARG A 574 34.94 11.27 -4.43
CA ARG A 574 33.85 10.40 -3.96
C ARG A 574 32.90 9.98 -5.07
N ILE A 575 32.55 10.90 -5.98
CA ILE A 575 31.70 10.60 -7.14
C ILE A 575 32.42 9.67 -8.12
N ALA A 576 33.73 9.87 -8.35
CA ALA A 576 34.55 8.95 -9.11
C ALA A 576 34.58 7.54 -8.47
N GLY A 577 34.76 7.46 -7.15
CA GLY A 577 34.70 6.20 -6.40
C GLY A 577 33.33 5.50 -6.48
N LEU A 578 32.23 6.26 -6.55
CA LEU A 578 30.90 5.71 -6.80
C LEU A 578 30.74 5.13 -8.21
N ASN A 579 31.19 5.85 -9.24
CA ASN A 579 31.15 5.35 -10.61
C ASN A 579 32.09 4.15 -10.83
N ALA A 580 33.19 4.05 -10.09
CA ALA A 580 34.07 2.88 -10.09
C ALA A 580 33.40 1.65 -9.44
N ARG A 581 32.69 1.84 -8.33
CA ARG A 581 31.93 0.75 -7.66
C ARG A 581 30.71 0.31 -8.47
N HIS A 582 30.05 1.24 -9.15
CA HIS A 582 28.81 0.99 -9.91
C HIS A 582 28.96 1.47 -11.36
N PRO A 583 29.74 0.76 -12.21
CA PRO A 583 30.00 1.20 -13.57
C PRO A 583 28.71 1.27 -14.40
N PRO A 584 28.60 2.24 -15.34
CA PRO A 584 27.53 2.26 -16.32
C PRO A 584 27.69 1.11 -17.33
N ALA A 585 26.65 0.86 -18.13
CA ALA A 585 26.79 -0.05 -19.27
C ALA A 585 27.87 0.48 -20.24
N PRO A 586 28.59 -0.40 -20.98
CA PRO A 586 29.61 0.03 -21.93
C PRO A 586 29.09 1.10 -22.89
N GLY A 587 29.78 2.24 -22.98
CA GLY A 587 29.38 3.39 -23.82
C GLY A 587 28.20 4.23 -23.26
N GLY A 588 27.64 3.86 -22.11
CA GLY A 588 26.59 4.61 -21.43
C GLY A 588 27.12 5.82 -20.63
N PRO A 589 26.27 6.81 -20.33
CA PRO A 589 26.64 7.94 -19.49
C PRO A 589 26.95 7.49 -18.05
N PRO A 590 27.83 8.20 -17.32
CA PRO A 590 28.14 7.89 -15.93
C PRO A 590 26.89 7.95 -15.05
N ARG A 591 26.79 7.06 -14.05
CA ARG A 591 25.60 7.00 -13.17
C ARG A 591 25.52 8.18 -12.23
N PHE A 592 26.67 8.58 -11.70
CA PHE A 592 26.80 9.66 -10.74
C PHE A 592 27.54 10.85 -11.37
N VAL A 593 26.98 12.05 -11.20
CA VAL A 593 27.55 13.30 -11.76
C VAL A 593 27.60 14.37 -10.66
N LEU A 594 28.55 15.29 -10.77
CA LEU A 594 28.60 16.48 -9.93
C LEU A 594 28.61 17.71 -10.83
N LEU A 595 27.65 18.60 -10.61
CA LEU A 595 27.57 19.91 -11.24
C LEU A 595 27.85 20.94 -10.16
N HIS A 596 28.86 21.78 -10.37
CA HIS A 596 29.26 22.80 -9.42
C HIS A 596 29.07 24.20 -10.00
N ARG A 597 28.53 25.12 -9.20
CA ARG A 597 28.36 26.51 -9.58
C ARG A 597 29.29 27.42 -8.75
N PRO A 598 29.96 28.40 -9.37
CA PRO A 598 30.74 29.37 -8.64
C PRO A 598 29.84 30.30 -7.80
N ARG A 599 30.43 30.95 -6.78
CA ARG A 599 29.73 32.01 -6.06
C ARG A 599 29.60 33.26 -6.94
N THR A 600 28.46 33.93 -6.86
CA THR A 600 28.18 35.22 -7.51
C THR A 600 27.87 36.27 -6.45
N TRP A 601 28.25 37.52 -6.71
CA TRP A 601 27.92 38.63 -5.82
C TRP A 601 26.40 38.85 -5.74
N CYS A 602 25.84 38.84 -4.53
CA CYS A 602 24.45 39.18 -4.28
C CYS A 602 24.36 40.54 -3.60
N ALA A 603 23.69 41.50 -4.25
CA ALA A 603 23.62 42.87 -3.76
C ALA A 603 22.83 42.99 -2.44
N THR A 604 21.81 42.15 -2.27
CA THR A 604 20.92 42.19 -1.10
C THR A 604 21.58 41.55 0.13
N GLU A 605 22.35 40.48 -0.05
CA GLU A 605 23.09 39.81 1.04
C GLU A 605 24.45 40.45 1.32
N ARG A 606 25.00 41.25 0.38
CA ARG A 606 26.36 41.82 0.42
C ARG A 606 27.44 40.77 0.60
N ARG A 607 27.23 39.63 -0.05
CA ARG A 607 28.09 38.44 0.03
C ARG A 607 28.13 37.74 -1.32
N TRP A 608 29.19 36.98 -1.53
CA TRP A 608 29.27 36.01 -2.60
C TRP A 608 28.51 34.76 -2.17
N ILE A 609 27.47 34.41 -2.91
CA ILE A 609 26.58 33.28 -2.62
C ILE A 609 26.36 32.46 -3.90
N GLY A 610 25.87 31.23 -3.78
CA GLY A 610 25.34 30.53 -4.94
C GLY A 610 24.11 31.26 -5.50
N TRP A 611 24.14 31.66 -6.77
CA TRP A 611 23.09 32.45 -7.41
C TRP A 611 21.70 31.83 -7.15
N GLU A 612 20.79 32.62 -6.58
CA GLU A 612 19.39 32.25 -6.28
C GLU A 612 19.21 30.96 -5.46
N ARG A 613 20.25 30.54 -4.72
CA ARG A 613 20.24 29.33 -3.87
C ARG A 613 19.66 28.10 -4.61
N LYS A 614 18.72 27.38 -3.99
CA LYS A 614 18.08 26.18 -4.56
C LYS A 614 17.31 26.48 -5.86
N ARG A 615 16.62 27.61 -5.94
CA ARG A 615 15.90 28.03 -7.16
C ARG A 615 16.86 28.15 -8.34
N GLY A 616 17.95 28.90 -8.16
CA GLY A 616 18.93 29.11 -9.23
C GLY A 616 19.63 27.82 -9.67
N LYS A 617 19.86 26.89 -8.73
CA LYS A 617 20.42 25.57 -9.05
C LYS A 617 19.55 24.86 -10.08
N LEU A 618 18.26 24.76 -9.77
CA LEU A 618 17.29 24.08 -10.60
C LEU A 618 17.07 24.84 -11.91
N GLU A 619 16.94 26.17 -11.88
CA GLU A 619 16.77 26.97 -13.09
C GLU A 619 17.94 26.80 -14.08
N MET A 620 19.18 26.90 -13.61
CA MET A 620 20.38 26.69 -14.44
C MET A 620 20.48 25.24 -14.95
N LEU A 621 20.14 24.26 -14.12
CA LEU A 621 20.12 22.85 -14.54
C LEU A 621 19.07 22.60 -15.63
N LEU A 622 17.86 23.13 -15.46
CA LEU A 622 16.78 22.99 -16.43
C LEU A 622 17.14 23.69 -17.74
N ARG A 623 17.78 24.86 -17.69
CA ARG A 623 18.32 25.54 -18.88
C ARG A 623 19.37 24.69 -19.59
N LEU A 624 20.36 24.16 -18.85
CA LEU A 624 21.38 23.27 -19.40
C LEU A 624 20.75 22.06 -20.12
N LEU A 625 19.76 21.42 -19.51
CA LEU A 625 19.09 20.25 -20.11
C LEU A 625 18.18 20.61 -21.29
N ALA A 626 17.58 21.80 -21.31
CA ALA A 626 16.67 22.24 -22.36
C ALA A 626 17.38 22.85 -23.58
N THR A 627 18.44 23.63 -23.36
CA THR A 627 19.11 24.42 -24.42
C THR A 627 20.56 24.02 -24.66
N GLY A 628 21.18 23.25 -23.74
CA GLY A 628 22.62 22.97 -23.75
C GLY A 628 23.49 24.08 -23.16
N ASP A 629 22.90 25.17 -22.64
CA ASP A 629 23.66 26.28 -22.04
C ASP A 629 24.25 25.88 -20.68
N ALA A 630 25.57 25.66 -20.65
CA ALA A 630 26.32 25.33 -19.44
C ALA A 630 26.97 26.53 -18.74
N SER A 631 26.67 27.76 -19.17
CA SER A 631 27.36 28.97 -18.71
C SER A 631 27.29 29.24 -17.20
N GLY A 632 26.27 28.70 -16.52
CA GLY A 632 26.11 28.78 -15.06
C GLY A 632 26.93 27.79 -14.23
N PHE A 633 27.65 26.85 -14.85
CA PHE A 633 28.40 25.79 -14.17
C PHE A 633 29.90 25.88 -14.47
N LEU A 634 30.72 25.41 -13.53
CA LEU A 634 32.11 25.10 -13.83
C LEU A 634 32.19 23.94 -14.85
N PRO A 635 33.26 23.86 -15.67
CA PRO A 635 33.47 22.73 -16.56
C PRO A 635 33.39 21.40 -15.80
N MET A 636 32.64 20.44 -16.34
CA MET A 636 32.54 19.10 -15.75
C MET A 636 33.91 18.42 -15.74
N ALA A 637 34.20 17.67 -14.68
CA ALA A 637 35.46 16.93 -14.57
C ALA A 637 35.58 15.88 -15.69
N PRO A 638 36.80 15.51 -16.11
CA PRO A 638 37.00 14.48 -17.13
C PRO A 638 36.27 13.18 -16.80
N GLY A 639 35.57 12.61 -17.78
CA GLY A 639 34.78 11.40 -17.61
C GLY A 639 33.37 11.62 -17.02
N LEU A 640 32.97 12.86 -16.74
CA LEU A 640 31.60 13.21 -16.34
C LEU A 640 30.86 13.92 -17.46
N TRP A 641 29.64 13.46 -17.78
CA TRP A 641 28.74 14.14 -18.71
C TRP A 641 27.28 13.78 -18.41
N LEU A 642 26.36 14.66 -18.81
CA LEU A 642 24.92 14.43 -18.73
C LEU A 642 24.43 13.64 -19.95
N ALA A 643 23.43 12.79 -19.74
CA ALA A 643 22.73 12.12 -20.80
C ALA A 643 21.96 13.14 -21.66
N GLN A 644 22.11 13.03 -22.98
CA GLN A 644 21.36 13.86 -23.92
C GLN A 644 19.85 13.55 -23.86
N ALA A 645 19.04 14.56 -24.17
CA ALA A 645 17.58 14.47 -24.23
C ALA A 645 16.96 13.88 -22.94
N THR A 646 17.24 14.50 -21.80
CA THR A 646 16.67 14.13 -20.49
C THR A 646 15.41 14.96 -20.21
N PRO A 647 14.19 14.43 -20.42
CA PRO A 647 12.94 15.19 -20.27
C PRO A 647 12.51 15.45 -18.81
N TYR A 648 13.08 14.71 -17.84
CA TYR A 648 12.64 14.78 -16.44
C TYR A 648 13.80 15.01 -15.47
N VAL A 649 13.56 15.87 -14.47
CA VAL A 649 14.45 16.05 -13.31
C VAL A 649 13.67 15.75 -12.05
N VAL A 650 14.17 14.87 -11.18
CA VAL A 650 13.62 14.68 -9.84
C VAL A 650 14.50 15.43 -8.83
N THR A 651 13.97 16.49 -8.21
CA THR A 651 14.69 17.25 -7.19
C THR A 651 14.41 16.70 -5.80
N LEU A 652 15.46 16.40 -5.03
CA LEU A 652 15.40 15.92 -3.65
C LEU A 652 16.30 16.77 -2.75
N ASP A 653 15.86 17.07 -1.54
CA ASP A 653 16.77 17.67 -0.55
C ASP A 653 17.71 16.60 0.03
N SER A 654 18.82 17.03 0.66
CA SER A 654 19.81 16.10 1.24
C SER A 654 19.25 15.16 2.32
N ASP A 655 18.17 15.57 2.98
CA ASP A 655 17.45 14.82 4.00
C ASP A 655 16.27 14.00 3.44
N THR A 656 15.98 14.09 2.14
CA THR A 656 14.81 13.44 1.56
C THR A 656 15.16 12.05 1.04
N GLY A 657 14.50 11.01 1.56
CA GLY A 657 14.56 9.64 1.09
C GLY A 657 13.63 9.38 -0.10
N LEU A 658 14.17 8.79 -1.17
CA LEU A 658 13.41 8.25 -2.29
C LEU A 658 13.28 6.72 -2.11
N PRO A 659 12.07 6.19 -1.79
CA PRO A 659 11.87 4.76 -1.59
C PRO A 659 12.09 3.94 -2.86
N PRO A 660 12.32 2.61 -2.73
CA PRO A 660 12.57 1.76 -3.89
C PRO A 660 11.44 1.78 -4.92
N GLY A 661 11.76 1.81 -6.21
CA GLY A 661 10.78 1.85 -7.31
C GLY A 661 9.95 3.15 -7.44
N GLY A 662 10.09 4.11 -6.51
CA GLY A 662 9.35 5.37 -6.57
C GLY A 662 9.72 6.24 -7.79
N LEU A 663 10.98 6.15 -8.24
CA LEU A 663 11.44 6.88 -9.43
C LEU A 663 10.70 6.46 -10.70
N ARG A 664 10.65 5.14 -10.93
CA ARG A 664 10.01 4.54 -12.09
C ARG A 664 8.53 4.89 -12.17
N GLU A 665 7.81 4.76 -11.05
CA GLU A 665 6.39 5.12 -10.97
C GLU A 665 6.14 6.61 -11.25
N LEU A 666 6.99 7.51 -10.72
CA LEU A 666 6.88 8.94 -11.02
C LEU A 666 7.06 9.25 -12.50
N VAL A 667 8.04 8.62 -13.14
CA VAL A 667 8.29 8.81 -14.57
C VAL A 667 7.17 8.20 -15.40
N ALA A 668 6.63 7.04 -15.02
CA ALA A 668 5.48 6.42 -15.67
C ALA A 668 4.21 7.30 -15.64
N ILE A 669 3.98 8.02 -14.53
CA ILE A 669 2.90 9.01 -14.44
C ILE A 669 3.20 10.21 -15.36
N ALA A 670 4.43 10.74 -15.31
CA ALA A 670 4.81 11.91 -16.11
C ALA A 670 4.83 11.64 -17.62
N ALA A 671 5.11 10.40 -18.03
CA ALA A 671 5.13 9.95 -19.41
C ALA A 671 3.72 9.81 -20.00
N HIS A 672 2.72 9.56 -19.16
CA HIS A 672 1.36 9.30 -19.61
C HIS A 672 0.76 10.51 -20.35
N PRO A 673 0.19 10.36 -21.57
CA PRO A 673 -0.27 11.48 -22.40
C PRO A 673 -1.29 12.43 -21.74
N LEU A 674 -2.14 11.95 -20.83
CA LEU A 674 -3.07 12.81 -20.09
C LEU A 674 -2.39 13.76 -19.10
N ASN A 675 -1.19 13.42 -18.65
CA ASN A 675 -0.42 14.21 -17.70
C ASN A 675 0.59 15.12 -18.42
N ALA A 676 0.82 14.93 -19.72
CA ALA A 676 1.76 15.71 -20.50
C ALA A 676 1.39 17.21 -20.48
N PRO A 677 2.33 18.10 -20.08
CA PRO A 677 2.04 19.51 -19.91
C PRO A 677 1.75 20.21 -21.25
N GLN A 678 0.73 21.07 -21.24
CA GLN A 678 0.39 21.97 -22.34
C GLN A 678 0.65 23.41 -21.90
N VAL A 679 1.64 24.05 -22.54
CA VAL A 679 2.08 25.41 -22.22
C VAL A 679 1.30 26.41 -23.06
N ASP A 680 0.67 27.38 -22.41
CA ASP A 680 0.16 28.59 -23.04
C ASP A 680 1.27 29.64 -23.05
N ILE A 681 1.82 29.92 -24.23
CA ILE A 681 2.95 30.85 -24.41
C ILE A 681 2.53 32.29 -24.10
N ALA A 682 1.29 32.67 -24.42
CA ALA A 682 0.81 34.05 -24.20
C ALA A 682 0.61 34.34 -22.71
N ALA A 683 0.05 33.38 -21.96
CA ALA A 683 -0.08 33.47 -20.51
C ALA A 683 1.22 33.10 -19.76
N GLY A 684 2.16 32.45 -20.45
CA GLY A 684 3.39 31.89 -19.89
C GLY A 684 3.09 30.88 -18.78
N ARG A 685 2.14 29.96 -18.93
CA ARG A 685 1.81 28.99 -17.86
C ARG A 685 1.35 27.66 -18.44
N VAL A 686 1.40 26.62 -17.62
CA VAL A 686 0.85 25.31 -17.99
C VAL A 686 -0.67 25.31 -17.75
N VAL A 687 -1.45 25.09 -18.81
CA VAL A 687 -2.93 25.15 -18.78
C VAL A 687 -3.60 23.79 -18.68
N ALA A 688 -2.94 22.72 -19.12
CA ALA A 688 -3.38 21.33 -18.99
C ALA A 688 -2.18 20.40 -18.79
N GLY A 689 -2.42 19.19 -18.28
CA GLY A 689 -1.34 18.32 -17.82
C GLY A 689 -0.58 18.93 -16.63
N PHE A 690 0.64 18.46 -16.39
CA PHE A 690 1.43 18.85 -15.22
C PHE A 690 2.90 19.05 -15.59
N GLY A 691 3.45 20.23 -15.25
CA GLY A 691 4.88 20.48 -15.33
C GLY A 691 5.64 19.96 -14.10
N ILE A 692 4.94 19.76 -12.97
CA ILE A 692 5.51 19.30 -11.70
C ILE A 692 4.64 18.19 -11.10
N LEU A 693 5.27 17.10 -10.64
CA LEU A 693 4.63 16.04 -9.85
C LEU A 693 5.28 15.98 -8.46
N GLN A 694 4.49 16.23 -7.42
CA GLN A 694 4.88 16.22 -6.01
C GLN A 694 4.35 14.94 -5.35
N PRO A 695 5.22 13.97 -4.98
CA PRO A 695 4.78 12.85 -4.15
C PRO A 695 4.43 13.31 -2.73
N ARG A 696 3.62 12.51 -2.02
CA ARG A 696 3.31 12.72 -0.61
C ARG A 696 4.60 12.63 0.22
N VAL A 697 4.78 13.53 1.19
CA VAL A 697 5.89 13.44 2.15
C VAL A 697 5.42 12.75 3.42
N VAL A 698 6.17 11.77 3.92
CA VAL A 698 5.91 11.11 5.21
C VAL A 698 7.12 11.20 6.12
N THR A 699 6.85 11.27 7.42
CA THR A 699 7.88 11.21 8.46
C THR A 699 8.30 9.75 8.67
N PRO A 700 9.60 9.41 8.70
CA PRO A 700 10.04 8.06 9.07
C PRO A 700 9.74 7.74 10.54
N LEU A 701 9.86 6.47 10.92
CA LEU A 701 9.78 6.07 12.32
C LEU A 701 10.96 6.68 13.09
N PRO A 702 10.72 7.43 14.18
CA PRO A 702 11.80 8.11 14.89
C PRO A 702 12.73 7.09 15.56
N GLY A 703 14.03 7.33 15.42
CA GLY A 703 15.07 6.65 16.18
C GLY A 703 14.85 6.83 17.69
N ARG A 704 15.49 6.00 18.52
CA ARG A 704 15.33 6.09 19.99
C ARG A 704 15.74 7.46 20.53
N GLU A 705 16.77 8.06 19.94
CA GLU A 705 17.35 9.36 20.32
C GLU A 705 16.53 10.56 19.82
N GLU A 706 15.49 10.33 19.03
CA GLU A 706 14.71 11.36 18.33
C GLU A 706 13.29 11.52 18.90
N ARG A 707 12.94 10.73 19.94
CA ARG A 707 11.60 10.68 20.55
C ARG A 707 11.40 11.76 21.62
N SER A 708 11.26 13.02 21.20
CA SER A 708 10.81 14.10 22.09
C SER A 708 9.28 14.17 22.19
N PRO A 709 8.70 14.69 23.31
CA PRO A 709 7.26 14.96 23.38
C PRO A 709 6.78 15.88 22.25
N PHE A 710 7.60 16.84 21.81
CA PHE A 710 7.31 17.70 20.67
C PHE A 710 7.13 16.88 19.39
N HIS A 711 8.06 15.97 19.10
CA HIS A 711 7.95 15.08 17.94
C HIS A 711 6.69 14.21 18.03
N TRP A 712 6.34 13.66 19.20
CA TRP A 712 5.12 12.87 19.39
C TRP A 712 3.84 13.67 19.10
N MET A 713 3.77 14.94 19.50
CA MET A 713 2.61 15.80 19.26
C MET A 713 2.44 16.16 17.78
N PHE A 714 3.52 16.41 17.04
CA PHE A 714 3.46 17.05 15.71
C PHE A 714 3.87 16.18 14.52
N ALA A 715 4.65 15.11 14.72
CA ALA A 715 5.08 14.23 13.63
C ALA A 715 3.95 13.39 13.02
N GLY A 716 2.78 13.35 13.69
CA GLY A 716 1.62 12.60 13.24
C GLY A 716 1.89 11.09 13.17
N ARG A 717 1.30 10.41 12.19
CA ARG A 717 1.58 9.00 11.91
C ARG A 717 2.91 8.89 11.17
N CYS A 718 3.89 8.29 11.83
CA CYS A 718 5.22 8.04 11.29
C CYS A 718 5.28 6.68 10.58
N GLY A 719 6.16 6.56 9.59
CA GLY A 719 6.35 5.38 8.77
C GLY A 719 5.58 5.42 7.46
N ILE A 720 5.80 4.40 6.64
CA ILE A 720 5.03 4.16 5.42
C ILE A 720 3.89 3.24 5.81
N ASP A 721 2.65 3.71 5.64
CA ASP A 721 1.46 2.87 5.70
C ASP A 721 1.31 2.15 4.34
N PRO A 722 1.57 0.83 4.24
CA PRO A 722 1.43 0.10 3.00
C PRO A 722 -0.04 -0.18 2.64
N TYR A 723 -1.01 0.16 3.50
CA TYR A 723 -2.44 -0.15 3.35
C TYR A 723 -3.27 1.02 2.81
N SER A 724 -2.73 2.24 2.86
CA SER A 724 -3.41 3.42 2.33
C SER A 724 -3.14 3.55 0.82
N SER A 725 -4.17 3.33 0.00
CA SER A 725 -4.12 3.44 -1.47
C SER A 725 -4.04 4.88 -2.00
N GLY A 726 -4.00 5.87 -1.10
CA GLY A 726 -3.82 7.28 -1.43
C GLY A 726 -4.25 8.17 -0.27
N ALA A 727 -3.54 9.28 -0.06
CA ALA A 727 -4.00 10.36 0.82
C ALA A 727 -4.78 11.40 0.01
N SER A 728 -5.89 11.88 0.55
CA SER A 728 -6.63 13.01 -0.04
C SER A 728 -5.79 14.29 0.04
N ASP A 729 -5.68 15.00 -1.08
CA ASP A 729 -5.21 16.38 -1.13
C ASP A 729 -6.36 17.23 -1.69
N ILE A 730 -6.85 18.15 -0.88
CA ILE A 730 -8.08 18.91 -1.17
C ILE A 730 -7.97 19.67 -2.49
N TYR A 731 -6.79 20.22 -2.79
CA TYR A 731 -6.61 20.98 -4.01
C TYR A 731 -6.53 20.05 -5.23
N GLN A 732 -5.84 18.92 -5.11
CA GLN A 732 -5.79 17.90 -6.15
C GLN A 732 -7.17 17.30 -6.42
N ASP A 733 -7.92 16.94 -5.37
CA ASP A 733 -9.20 16.25 -5.49
C ASP A 733 -10.32 17.17 -6.00
N LEU A 734 -10.33 18.46 -5.60
CA LEU A 734 -11.37 19.42 -5.99
C LEU A 734 -11.06 20.16 -7.31
N PHE A 735 -9.81 20.56 -7.50
CA PHE A 735 -9.37 21.43 -8.61
C PHE A 735 -8.47 20.71 -9.63
N GLY A 736 -7.97 19.52 -9.32
CA GLY A 736 -7.03 18.80 -10.17
C GLY A 736 -5.63 19.41 -10.21
N THR A 737 -5.25 20.17 -9.17
CA THR A 737 -3.90 20.75 -9.00
C THR A 737 -3.48 20.76 -7.53
N GLY A 738 -2.26 20.32 -7.23
CA GLY A 738 -1.72 20.28 -5.88
C GLY A 738 -0.87 21.50 -5.51
N SER A 739 -0.12 21.39 -4.42
CA SER A 739 0.88 22.39 -3.98
C SER A 739 2.27 21.78 -4.03
N PHE A 740 3.21 22.48 -4.66
CA PHE A 740 4.61 22.04 -4.73
C PHE A 740 5.34 22.43 -3.44
N THR A 741 6.13 21.50 -2.89
CA THR A 741 6.93 21.71 -1.67
C THR A 741 8.42 21.63 -1.95
N GLY A 742 8.83 21.91 -3.20
CA GLY A 742 10.24 21.93 -3.61
C GLY A 742 10.86 20.56 -3.88
N LYS A 743 10.07 19.48 -3.90
CA LYS A 743 10.54 18.09 -4.03
C LYS A 743 9.69 17.30 -5.03
N GLY A 744 10.31 16.45 -5.84
CA GLY A 744 9.57 15.64 -6.82
C GLY A 744 10.03 15.89 -8.25
N LEU A 745 9.19 15.48 -9.21
CA LEU A 745 9.54 15.41 -10.63
C LEU A 745 9.14 16.70 -11.37
N LEU A 746 10.08 17.23 -12.16
CA LEU A 746 9.96 18.42 -12.99
C LEU A 746 10.07 18.01 -14.46
N ASN A 747 9.13 18.44 -15.30
CA ASN A 747 9.25 18.31 -16.76
C ASN A 747 10.17 19.41 -17.28
N VAL A 748 11.31 19.04 -17.84
CA VAL A 748 12.39 19.96 -18.22
C VAL A 748 11.89 21.03 -19.19
N GLY A 749 11.26 20.62 -20.29
CA GLY A 749 10.79 21.55 -21.32
C GLY A 749 9.70 22.49 -20.81
N ALA A 750 8.70 21.95 -20.09
CA ALA A 750 7.58 22.76 -19.62
C ALA A 750 7.96 23.73 -18.50
N VAL A 751 8.75 23.30 -17.53
CA VAL A 751 9.19 24.14 -16.40
C VAL A 751 10.14 25.22 -16.88
N HIS A 752 11.10 24.88 -17.76
CA HIS A 752 11.98 25.86 -18.40
C HIS A 752 11.19 26.92 -19.17
N ALA A 753 10.23 26.51 -20.01
CA ALA A 753 9.44 27.42 -20.84
C ALA A 753 8.62 28.46 -20.04
N VAL A 754 8.24 28.15 -18.79
CA VAL A 754 7.36 29.04 -17.99
C VAL A 754 8.08 29.79 -16.87
N LEU A 755 9.29 29.39 -16.47
CA LEU A 755 10.03 29.99 -15.35
C LEU A 755 11.35 30.66 -15.75
N ASP A 756 12.01 30.26 -16.84
CA ASP A 756 13.34 30.75 -17.19
C ASP A 756 13.39 32.28 -17.31
N ALA A 757 14.32 32.92 -16.60
CA ALA A 757 14.54 34.37 -16.58
C ALA A 757 13.29 35.21 -16.28
N ARG A 758 12.27 34.62 -15.66
CA ARG A 758 10.97 35.29 -15.43
C ARG A 758 10.89 36.00 -14.09
N LEU A 759 11.43 35.37 -13.06
CA LEU A 759 11.34 35.85 -11.69
C LEU A 759 12.42 36.90 -11.43
N PRO A 760 12.13 37.94 -10.61
CA PRO A 760 13.13 38.94 -10.26
C PRO A 760 14.31 38.30 -9.53
N ALA A 761 15.51 38.79 -9.85
CA ALA A 761 16.74 38.39 -9.18
C ALA A 761 16.82 38.97 -7.76
N ASP A 762 17.49 38.27 -6.85
CA ASP A 762 17.77 38.59 -5.45
C ASP A 762 16.53 38.87 -4.58
N ALA A 763 15.34 38.38 -4.97
CA ALA A 763 14.07 38.81 -4.38
C ALA A 763 13.18 37.68 -3.81
N VAL A 764 13.27 36.45 -4.33
CA VAL A 764 12.30 35.37 -4.01
C VAL A 764 12.93 34.34 -3.07
N LEU A 765 12.55 34.36 -1.79
CA LEU A 765 13.00 33.38 -0.80
C LEU A 765 12.22 32.05 -0.88
N SER A 766 10.89 32.12 -0.95
CA SER A 766 9.99 30.96 -1.10
C SER A 766 9.49 30.90 -2.54
N HIS A 767 9.95 29.90 -3.31
CA HIS A 767 9.65 29.74 -4.74
C HIS A 767 8.66 28.60 -4.99
N ASP A 768 8.68 27.56 -4.16
CA ASP A 768 7.93 26.30 -4.37
C ASP A 768 6.45 26.52 -4.75
N LEU A 769 5.68 27.28 -3.96
CA LEU A 769 4.25 27.50 -4.23
C LEU A 769 4.01 28.30 -5.53
N LEU A 770 4.89 29.25 -5.83
CA LEU A 770 4.81 30.07 -7.04
C LEU A 770 5.10 29.24 -8.28
N GLU A 771 6.18 28.45 -8.27
CA GLU A 771 6.55 27.55 -9.36
C GLU A 771 5.47 26.49 -9.59
N GLY A 772 4.96 25.89 -8.51
CA GLY A 772 3.86 24.93 -8.58
C GLY A 772 2.56 25.50 -9.16
N THR A 773 2.32 26.80 -8.99
CA THR A 773 1.17 27.47 -9.61
C THR A 773 1.38 27.66 -11.11
N VAL A 774 2.53 28.19 -11.52
CA VAL A 774 2.82 28.56 -12.91
C VAL A 774 3.05 27.32 -13.78
N ALA A 775 3.80 26.35 -13.27
CA ALA A 775 4.10 25.09 -13.96
C ALA A 775 3.01 24.03 -13.74
N ARG A 776 1.96 24.34 -12.98
CA ARG A 776 0.84 23.44 -12.63
C ARG A 776 1.32 22.12 -12.00
N CYS A 777 1.36 22.12 -10.66
CA CYS A 777 1.73 20.95 -9.86
C CYS A 777 0.56 19.96 -9.71
N ALA A 778 0.85 18.66 -9.79
CA ALA A 778 -0.02 17.59 -9.31
C ALA A 778 0.56 17.00 -8.03
N VAL A 779 -0.32 16.59 -7.09
CA VAL A 779 0.07 15.75 -5.96
C VAL A 779 -0.16 14.28 -6.32
N VAL A 780 0.87 13.45 -6.15
CA VAL A 780 0.79 11.99 -6.34
C VAL A 780 0.49 11.34 -4.99
N SER A 781 -0.78 10.98 -4.79
CA SER A 781 -1.33 10.55 -3.49
C SER A 781 -0.82 9.19 -3.01
N ASP A 782 -0.43 8.32 -3.94
CA ASP A 782 -0.06 6.91 -3.73
C ASP A 782 1.46 6.66 -3.77
N LEU A 783 2.25 7.70 -4.07
CA LEU A 783 3.71 7.67 -3.97
C LEU A 783 4.21 8.53 -2.83
N VAL A 784 5.32 8.11 -2.22
CA VAL A 784 5.81 8.68 -0.98
C VAL A 784 7.29 9.05 -1.10
N LEU A 785 7.65 10.23 -0.58
CA LEU A 785 9.00 10.61 -0.20
C LEU A 785 9.11 10.60 1.33
N ILE A 786 10.27 10.25 1.85
CA ILE A 786 10.53 10.18 3.28
C ILE A 786 11.31 11.44 3.69
N GLU A 787 10.87 12.16 4.71
CA GLU A 787 11.58 13.32 5.23
C GLU A 787 11.40 13.42 6.75
N ASP A 788 12.47 13.76 7.47
CA ASP A 788 12.43 13.91 8.92
C ASP A 788 11.62 15.13 9.36
N HIS A 789 10.85 14.95 10.45
CA HIS A 789 10.14 16.03 11.10
C HIS A 789 10.99 16.63 12.24
N PRO A 790 11.00 17.96 12.47
CA PRO A 790 11.80 18.54 13.53
C PRO A 790 11.53 17.96 14.92
N HIS A 791 12.58 17.53 15.62
CA HIS A 791 12.50 17.00 16.99
C HIS A 791 12.55 18.09 18.07
N HIS A 792 12.88 19.33 17.69
CA HIS A 792 13.15 20.45 18.59
C HIS A 792 12.30 21.67 18.23
N ALA A 793 11.59 22.25 19.20
CA ALA A 793 10.64 23.34 18.97
C ALA A 793 11.30 24.59 18.34
N GLY A 794 12.55 24.89 18.72
CA GLY A 794 13.30 26.02 18.13
C GLY A 794 13.64 25.82 16.64
N VAL A 795 13.88 24.57 16.22
CA VAL A 795 14.16 24.24 14.82
C VAL A 795 12.89 24.38 13.99
N ALA A 796 11.76 23.88 14.51
CA ALA A 796 10.44 24.09 13.92
C ALA A 796 10.10 25.59 13.79
N ALA A 797 10.32 26.38 14.85
CA ALA A 797 10.09 27.83 14.83
C ALA A 797 10.94 28.56 13.77
N SER A 798 12.21 28.16 13.60
CA SER A 798 13.08 28.73 12.56
C SER A 798 12.56 28.45 11.13
N ARG A 799 12.01 27.24 10.88
CA ARG A 799 11.39 26.87 9.60
C ARG A 799 10.14 27.71 9.34
N ILE A 800 9.25 27.85 10.32
CA ILE A 800 8.01 28.65 10.22
C ILE A 800 8.33 30.12 9.95
N HIS A 801 9.30 30.70 10.67
CA HIS A 801 9.72 32.09 10.47
C HIS A 801 10.22 32.35 9.05
N ARG A 802 11.07 31.44 8.55
CA ARG A 802 11.60 31.50 7.18
C ARG A 802 10.49 31.44 6.13
N TRP A 803 9.57 30.48 6.25
CA TRP A 803 8.47 30.32 5.29
C TRP A 803 7.55 31.53 5.30
N THR A 804 7.16 32.00 6.49
CA THR A 804 6.33 33.20 6.64
C THR A 804 7.00 34.42 5.97
N ARG A 805 8.31 34.63 6.17
CA ARG A 805 9.03 35.71 5.49
C ARG A 805 8.94 35.60 3.97
N GLY A 806 9.14 34.39 3.44
CA GLY A 806 9.08 34.15 2.00
C GLY A 806 7.68 34.33 1.43
N ASP A 807 6.63 33.92 2.15
CA ASP A 807 5.24 34.13 1.72
C ASP A 807 4.91 35.63 1.59
N TRP A 808 5.26 36.44 2.60
CA TRP A 808 5.05 37.90 2.55
C TRP A 808 5.90 38.61 1.49
N GLN A 809 7.07 38.06 1.12
CA GLN A 809 7.90 38.59 0.04
C GLN A 809 7.27 38.39 -1.36
N LEU A 810 6.31 37.48 -1.52
CA LEU A 810 5.61 37.27 -2.80
C LEU A 810 4.57 38.36 -3.11
N LEU A 811 4.25 39.24 -2.16
CA LEU A 811 3.20 40.25 -2.30
C LEU A 811 3.31 41.11 -3.60
N PRO A 812 4.49 41.60 -4.04
CA PRO A 812 4.60 42.36 -5.28
C PRO A 812 4.29 41.54 -6.54
N LEU A 813 4.57 40.23 -6.49
CA LEU A 813 4.26 39.31 -7.59
C LEU A 813 2.76 39.02 -7.61
N MET A 814 2.12 38.86 -6.44
CA MET A 814 0.66 38.71 -6.31
C MET A 814 -0.09 39.92 -6.86
N LEU A 815 0.36 41.13 -6.54
CA LEU A 815 -0.22 42.39 -7.08
C LEU A 815 -0.08 42.49 -8.61
N ARG A 816 0.87 41.76 -9.20
CA ARG A 816 1.11 41.71 -10.65
C ARG A 816 0.85 40.31 -11.21
N ALA A 817 -0.10 39.58 -10.63
CA ALA A 817 -0.37 38.16 -10.93
C ALA A 817 -0.44 37.84 -12.43
N ARG A 818 -1.14 38.67 -13.21
CA ARG A 818 -1.27 38.50 -14.67
C ARG A 818 0.08 38.49 -15.40
N ARG A 819 1.04 39.33 -14.99
CA ARG A 819 2.39 39.38 -15.59
C ARG A 819 3.19 38.11 -15.30
N PHE A 820 2.99 37.51 -14.13
CA PHE A 820 3.69 36.32 -13.69
C PHE A 820 2.92 35.02 -13.95
N GLY A 821 1.80 35.06 -14.69
CA GLY A 821 1.02 33.87 -15.05
C GLY A 821 0.31 33.21 -13.86
N ILE A 822 0.18 33.92 -12.74
CA ILE A 822 -0.49 33.44 -11.52
C ILE A 822 -2.01 33.51 -11.76
N ASP A 823 -2.67 32.37 -11.60
CA ASP A 823 -4.11 32.24 -11.78
C ASP A 823 -4.89 32.55 -10.48
N ALA A 824 -6.23 32.51 -10.56
CA ALA A 824 -7.08 32.84 -9.41
C ALA A 824 -6.90 31.84 -8.25
N LEU A 825 -6.69 30.55 -8.55
CA LEU A 825 -6.46 29.54 -7.52
C LEU A 825 -5.09 29.72 -6.85
N GLY A 826 -4.04 30.02 -7.62
CA GLY A 826 -2.72 30.36 -7.09
C GLY A 826 -2.74 31.60 -6.21
N LEU A 827 -3.45 32.66 -6.62
CA LEU A 827 -3.68 33.84 -5.78
C LEU A 827 -4.38 33.50 -4.48
N TRP A 828 -5.39 32.63 -4.52
CA TRP A 828 -6.06 32.14 -3.31
C TRP A 828 -5.10 31.34 -2.41
N LYS A 829 -4.34 30.39 -2.95
CA LYS A 829 -3.36 29.58 -2.20
C LYS A 829 -2.32 30.49 -1.49
N MET A 830 -1.75 31.45 -2.21
CA MET A 830 -0.81 32.42 -1.63
C MET A 830 -1.49 33.34 -0.60
N GLY A 831 -2.72 33.80 -0.87
CA GLY A 831 -3.51 34.60 0.05
C GLY A 831 -3.88 33.87 1.35
N ASP A 832 -4.20 32.57 1.28
CA ASP A 832 -4.45 31.74 2.47
C ASP A 832 -3.21 31.59 3.34
N ASN A 833 -2.00 31.47 2.75
CA ASN A 833 -0.76 31.48 3.53
C ASN A 833 -0.58 32.79 4.32
N LEU A 834 -0.85 33.94 3.68
CA LEU A 834 -0.81 35.24 4.35
C LEU A 834 -1.85 35.31 5.49
N ARG A 835 -3.10 34.87 5.23
CA ARG A 835 -4.18 34.80 6.24
C ARG A 835 -3.77 33.92 7.43
N ARG A 836 -3.25 32.72 7.17
CA ARG A 836 -2.85 31.75 8.19
C ARG A 836 -1.76 32.30 9.10
N SER A 837 -0.81 33.07 8.56
CA SER A 837 0.24 33.73 9.34
C SER A 837 -0.30 34.78 10.33
N LEU A 838 -1.53 35.29 10.11
CA LEU A 838 -2.18 36.29 10.97
C LEU A 838 -3.12 35.68 12.02
N VAL A 839 -3.45 34.38 11.94
CA VAL A 839 -4.39 33.73 12.86
C VAL A 839 -3.91 33.79 14.31
N ALA A 840 -2.66 33.42 14.58
CA ALA A 840 -2.10 33.48 15.93
C ALA A 840 -2.00 34.92 16.47
N PRO A 841 -1.42 35.90 15.73
CA PRO A 841 -1.42 37.30 16.13
C PRO A 841 -2.81 37.88 16.42
N ALA A 842 -3.79 37.61 15.54
CA ALA A 842 -5.16 38.08 15.72
C ALA A 842 -5.83 37.43 16.93
N SER A 843 -5.57 36.14 17.18
CA SER A 843 -6.09 35.42 18.36
C SER A 843 -5.52 35.94 19.66
N ALA A 844 -4.21 36.22 19.72
CA ALA A 844 -3.57 36.79 20.90
C ALA A 844 -4.09 38.22 21.18
N ALA A 845 -4.21 39.05 20.14
CA ALA A 845 -4.74 40.41 20.25
C ALA A 845 -6.22 40.41 20.66
N LEU A 846 -7.03 39.49 20.12
CA LEU A 846 -8.43 39.32 20.47
C LEU A 846 -8.59 39.02 21.96
N LEU A 847 -7.87 38.01 22.48
CA LEU A 847 -7.94 37.64 23.89
C LEU A 847 -7.45 38.78 24.80
N ALA A 848 -6.36 39.47 24.43
CA ALA A 848 -5.88 40.60 25.20
C ALA A 848 -6.89 41.75 25.24
N LEU A 849 -7.46 42.12 24.09
CA LEU A 849 -8.47 43.17 23.99
C LEU A 849 -9.74 42.81 24.78
N THR A 850 -10.18 41.56 24.70
CA THR A 850 -11.34 41.08 25.46
C THR A 850 -11.08 41.11 26.97
N VAL A 851 -9.88 40.73 27.42
CA VAL A 851 -9.52 40.80 28.85
C VAL A 851 -9.56 42.24 29.35
N PHE A 852 -8.91 43.19 28.67
CA PHE A 852 -8.78 44.56 29.18
C PHE A 852 -9.98 45.47 28.95
N ALA A 853 -10.69 45.31 27.83
CA ALA A 853 -11.74 46.24 27.43
C ALA A 853 -13.16 45.65 27.51
N ASP A 854 -13.31 44.40 27.98
CA ASP A 854 -14.57 43.63 27.96
C ASP A 854 -15.27 43.70 26.59
N ALA A 855 -14.47 43.76 25.51
CA ALA A 855 -14.95 44.09 24.17
C ALA A 855 -15.88 43.01 23.58
N LEU A 856 -15.76 41.77 24.06
CA LEU A 856 -16.60 40.62 23.71
C LEU A 856 -16.79 39.74 24.95
N PRO A 857 -17.83 38.88 25.01
CA PRO A 857 -17.92 37.86 26.03
C PRO A 857 -16.68 36.95 26.02
N LEU A 858 -16.00 36.84 27.16
CA LEU A 858 -14.77 36.06 27.28
C LEU A 858 -14.91 34.62 26.74
N ALA A 859 -16.04 33.97 27.03
CA ALA A 859 -16.35 32.61 26.53
C ALA A 859 -16.39 32.51 24.99
N TRP A 860 -16.84 33.57 24.30
CA TRP A 860 -16.88 33.59 22.83
C TRP A 860 -15.49 33.74 22.24
N ALA A 861 -14.68 34.65 22.79
CA ALA A 861 -13.30 34.85 22.35
C ALA A 861 -12.46 33.59 22.56
N PHE A 862 -12.53 32.97 23.75
CA PHE A 862 -11.86 31.69 24.03
C PHE A 862 -12.41 30.55 23.16
N GLY A 863 -13.73 30.45 22.99
CA GLY A 863 -14.34 29.41 22.17
C GLY A 863 -13.88 29.47 20.71
N ALA A 864 -13.80 30.67 20.13
CA ALA A 864 -13.31 30.85 18.76
C ALA A 864 -11.83 30.49 18.62
N VAL A 865 -10.97 30.94 19.54
CA VAL A 865 -9.54 30.60 19.52
C VAL A 865 -9.31 29.10 19.76
N ALA A 866 -10.03 28.50 20.70
CA ALA A 866 -9.96 27.06 20.95
C ALA A 866 -10.43 26.26 19.73
N ALA A 867 -11.53 26.67 19.08
CA ALA A 867 -12.00 26.03 17.85
C ALA A 867 -10.96 26.11 16.72
N ALA A 868 -10.30 27.26 16.54
CA ALA A 868 -9.25 27.43 15.53
C ALA A 868 -8.07 26.48 15.74
N LEU A 869 -7.71 26.17 16.99
CA LEU A 869 -6.56 25.31 17.32
C LEU A 869 -6.93 23.81 17.37
N VAL A 870 -8.15 23.47 17.82
CA VAL A 870 -8.55 22.09 18.13
C VAL A 870 -9.29 21.43 16.97
N LEU A 871 -10.13 22.15 16.24
CA LEU A 871 -11.16 21.53 15.39
C LEU A 871 -10.56 20.67 14.27
N GLY A 872 -9.51 21.13 13.58
CA GLY A 872 -8.84 20.36 12.53
C GLY A 872 -8.25 19.03 13.03
N PRO A 873 -7.30 19.06 13.99
CA PRO A 873 -6.72 17.85 14.57
C PRO A 873 -7.77 16.91 15.20
N LEU A 874 -8.77 17.47 15.89
CA LEU A 874 -9.85 16.71 16.52
C LEU A 874 -10.70 15.96 15.49
N LEU A 875 -11.11 16.63 14.41
CA LEU A 875 -11.90 15.99 13.36
C LEU A 875 -11.12 14.86 12.67
N GLY A 876 -9.80 15.00 12.52
CA GLY A 876 -8.92 13.94 12.04
C GLY A 876 -8.81 12.76 13.01
N ALA A 877 -8.67 13.02 14.30
CA ALA A 877 -8.62 11.97 15.32
C ALA A 877 -9.96 11.22 15.46
N LEU A 878 -11.09 11.94 15.44
CA LEU A 878 -12.44 11.38 15.49
C LEU A 878 -12.74 10.50 14.27
N ALA A 879 -12.22 10.84 13.10
CA ALA A 879 -12.26 9.99 11.91
C ALA A 879 -11.66 8.60 12.16
N GLY A 880 -10.51 8.60 12.86
CA GLY A 880 -9.79 7.39 13.21
C GLY A 880 -10.50 6.50 14.23
N LEU A 881 -11.63 6.96 14.80
CA LEU A 881 -12.49 6.20 15.72
C LEU A 881 -13.71 5.56 15.02
N VAL A 882 -13.85 5.68 13.70
CA VAL A 882 -14.89 4.98 12.92
C VAL A 882 -14.33 3.66 12.37
N PRO A 883 -14.77 2.48 12.85
CA PRO A 883 -14.22 1.20 12.39
C PRO A 883 -14.52 0.96 10.92
N THR A 884 -13.49 0.91 10.07
CA THR A 884 -13.62 0.66 8.63
C THR A 884 -13.65 -0.82 8.27
N ARG A 885 -13.12 -1.71 9.14
CA ARG A 885 -13.10 -3.17 8.95
C ARG A 885 -13.61 -3.89 10.19
N ARG A 886 -14.57 -4.81 9.99
CA ARG A 886 -15.25 -5.54 11.08
C ARG A 886 -14.41 -6.65 11.73
N SER A 887 -13.29 -7.01 11.12
CA SER A 887 -12.40 -8.12 11.53
C SER A 887 -11.27 -7.71 12.50
N ILE A 888 -10.98 -6.42 12.64
CA ILE A 888 -9.93 -5.93 13.54
C ILE A 888 -10.43 -6.00 14.98
N ALA A 889 -9.58 -6.43 15.92
CA ALA A 889 -9.87 -6.36 17.35
C ALA A 889 -10.19 -4.91 17.75
N LEU A 890 -11.47 -4.64 18.05
CA LEU A 890 -12.01 -3.31 18.39
C LEU A 890 -11.15 -2.59 19.43
N ARG A 891 -10.54 -3.34 20.36
CA ARG A 891 -9.62 -2.81 21.37
C ARG A 891 -8.42 -2.08 20.76
N HIS A 892 -7.71 -2.70 19.82
CA HIS A 892 -6.54 -2.08 19.18
C HIS A 892 -6.97 -0.81 18.41
N PHE A 893 -8.12 -0.86 17.76
CA PHE A 893 -8.68 0.27 17.03
C PHE A 893 -8.97 1.47 17.95
N PHE A 894 -9.62 1.24 19.09
CA PHE A 894 -9.86 2.30 20.08
C PHE A 894 -8.59 2.79 20.77
N GLU A 895 -7.60 1.92 21.02
CA GLU A 895 -6.30 2.31 21.57
C GLU A 895 -5.56 3.27 20.61
N VAL A 896 -5.52 2.95 19.31
CA VAL A 896 -4.90 3.82 18.29
C VAL A 896 -5.64 5.16 18.18
N GLY A 897 -6.98 5.13 18.13
CA GLY A 897 -7.79 6.35 18.06
C GLY A 897 -7.68 7.22 19.32
N ALA A 898 -7.57 6.62 20.51
CA ALA A 898 -7.35 7.35 21.76
C ALA A 898 -5.97 8.02 21.79
N VAL A 899 -4.93 7.37 21.27
CA VAL A 899 -3.59 7.97 21.13
C VAL A 899 -3.62 9.15 20.15
N ASP A 900 -4.33 9.04 19.02
CA ASP A 900 -4.50 10.13 18.05
C ASP A 900 -5.28 11.32 18.66
N LEU A 901 -6.33 11.04 19.44
CA LEU A 901 -7.08 12.06 20.17
C LEU A 901 -6.21 12.75 21.23
N GLY A 902 -5.45 11.97 22.00
CA GLY A 902 -4.49 12.48 22.98
C GLY A 902 -3.44 13.40 22.34
N ARG A 903 -2.92 13.03 21.16
CA ARG A 903 -2.00 13.87 20.38
C ARG A 903 -2.65 15.16 19.92
N ALA A 904 -3.88 15.11 19.39
CA ALA A 904 -4.62 16.29 18.95
C ALA A 904 -4.85 17.28 20.09
N VAL A 905 -5.30 16.80 21.25
CA VAL A 905 -5.54 17.63 22.44
C VAL A 905 -4.24 18.20 22.99
N ALA A 906 -3.20 17.39 23.13
CA ALA A 906 -1.88 17.84 23.61
C ALA A 906 -1.26 18.88 22.68
N GLY A 907 -1.32 18.66 21.36
CA GLY A 907 -0.84 19.59 20.34
C GLY A 907 -1.60 20.92 20.37
N ALA A 908 -2.91 20.91 20.55
CA ALA A 908 -3.71 22.14 20.67
C ALA A 908 -3.42 22.90 21.98
N ALA A 909 -3.31 22.19 23.11
CA ALA A 909 -2.92 22.78 24.39
C ALA A 909 -1.54 23.43 24.32
N TRP A 910 -0.59 22.76 23.65
CA TRP A 910 0.72 23.32 23.35
C TRP A 910 0.64 24.57 22.47
N GLN A 911 -0.08 24.54 21.36
CA GLN A 911 -0.20 25.72 20.49
C GLN A 911 -0.83 26.91 21.24
N PHE A 912 -1.79 26.65 22.13
CA PHE A 912 -2.40 27.66 22.98
C PHE A 912 -1.42 28.25 24.00
N SER A 913 -0.60 27.43 24.67
CA SER A 913 0.43 27.93 25.60
C SER A 913 1.51 28.75 24.89
N GLN A 914 1.80 28.41 23.63
CA GLN A 914 2.78 29.12 22.80
C GLN A 914 2.20 30.33 22.04
N LEU A 915 0.91 30.67 22.20
CA LEU A 915 0.23 31.62 21.33
C LEU A 915 0.90 33.00 21.28
N ALA A 916 1.32 33.56 22.43
CA ALA A 916 2.04 34.84 22.47
C ALA A 916 3.43 34.77 21.81
N ALA A 917 4.17 33.68 22.06
CA ALA A 917 5.49 33.48 21.48
C ALA A 917 5.42 33.29 19.95
N LEU A 918 4.44 32.51 19.49
CA LEU A 918 4.14 32.31 18.07
C LEU A 918 3.69 33.61 17.40
N SER A 919 2.86 34.41 18.09
CA SER A 919 2.42 35.71 17.59
C SER A 919 3.60 36.66 17.38
N ARG A 920 4.53 36.75 18.34
CA ARG A 920 5.76 37.56 18.17
C ARG A 920 6.61 37.04 17.02
N LEU A 921 6.78 35.72 16.89
CA LEU A 921 7.56 35.10 15.82
C LEU A 921 6.99 35.47 14.43
N LEU A 922 5.68 35.32 14.25
CA LEU A 922 5.00 35.57 12.98
C LEU A 922 4.94 37.07 12.65
N LEU A 923 4.71 37.93 13.64
CA LEU A 923 4.78 39.38 13.46
C LEU A 923 6.19 39.86 13.12
N ASP A 924 7.23 39.32 13.76
CA ASP A 924 8.62 39.65 13.38
C ASP A 924 8.89 39.19 11.95
N ALA A 925 8.47 37.98 11.56
CA ALA A 925 8.64 37.50 10.18
C ALA A 925 7.95 38.43 9.17
N LEU A 926 6.69 38.79 9.41
CA LEU A 926 5.89 39.69 8.57
C LEU A 926 6.55 41.07 8.47
N LEU A 927 6.78 41.74 9.61
CA LEU A 927 7.31 43.11 9.63
C LEU A 927 8.70 43.18 9.03
N ARG A 928 9.55 42.18 9.31
CA ARG A 928 10.90 42.08 8.74
C ARG A 928 10.85 41.83 7.24
N ALA A 929 9.93 41.00 6.74
CA ALA A 929 9.75 40.77 5.31
C ALA A 929 9.32 42.06 4.59
N LEU A 930 8.31 42.77 5.11
CA LEU A 930 7.84 44.04 4.55
C LEU A 930 8.91 45.13 4.61
N TRP A 931 9.62 45.26 5.73
CA TRP A 931 10.73 46.21 5.86
C TRP A 931 11.87 45.92 4.88
N ARG A 932 12.22 44.65 4.67
CA ARG A 932 13.24 44.26 3.69
C ARG A 932 12.77 44.51 2.26
N LEU A 933 11.50 44.30 1.97
CA LEU A 933 10.93 44.47 0.65
C LEU A 933 10.82 45.95 0.25
N VAL A 934 10.31 46.80 1.15
CA VAL A 934 9.95 48.19 0.85
C VAL A 934 11.08 49.17 1.17
N ALA A 935 11.76 49.00 2.30
CA ALA A 935 12.71 50.00 2.81
C ALA A 935 14.17 49.58 2.62
N SER A 936 14.61 48.53 3.31
CA SER A 936 16.05 48.23 3.40
C SER A 936 16.65 47.52 2.18
N ARG A 937 15.87 46.70 1.46
CA ARG A 937 16.33 45.84 0.35
C ARG A 937 17.58 45.01 0.65
N ARG A 938 17.77 44.67 1.93
CA ARG A 938 18.89 43.86 2.43
C ARG A 938 18.37 42.52 2.98
N HIS A 939 19.20 41.49 2.86
CA HIS A 939 18.94 40.15 3.41
C HIS A 939 17.64 39.51 2.90
N LEU A 940 17.31 39.71 1.62
CA LEU A 940 16.07 39.18 1.03
C LEU A 940 16.12 37.65 0.86
N LEU A 941 17.30 37.09 0.64
CA LEU A 941 17.54 35.66 0.46
C LEU A 941 18.09 34.99 1.73
N GLN A 942 18.06 35.65 2.90
CA GLN A 942 18.64 35.10 4.12
C GLN A 942 18.00 33.77 4.52
N TRP A 943 18.83 32.72 4.49
CA TRP A 943 18.42 31.34 4.67
C TRP A 943 19.43 30.55 5.53
N THR A 944 18.91 29.63 6.34
CA THR A 944 19.68 28.65 7.12
C THR A 944 19.17 27.25 6.76
N THR A 945 20.08 26.28 6.57
CA THR A 945 19.69 24.90 6.28
C THR A 945 19.01 24.27 7.51
N ALA A 946 18.17 23.27 7.30
CA ALA A 946 17.57 22.52 8.41
C ALA A 946 18.64 21.78 9.24
N GLU A 947 19.61 21.16 8.57
CA GLU A 947 20.75 20.49 9.21
C GLU A 947 21.55 21.46 10.09
N GLN A 948 21.80 22.68 9.62
CA GLN A 948 22.51 23.71 10.38
C GLN A 948 21.70 24.18 11.59
N ALA A 949 20.39 24.38 11.43
CA ALA A 949 19.51 24.76 12.54
C ALA A 949 19.43 23.65 13.61
N GLN A 950 19.40 22.38 13.19
CA GLN A 950 19.41 21.23 14.09
C GLN A 950 20.76 21.08 14.80
N ALA A 951 21.88 21.24 14.09
CA ALA A 951 23.23 21.18 14.67
C ALA A 951 23.51 22.32 15.66
N GLN A 952 22.84 23.47 15.49
CA GLN A 952 22.95 24.63 16.39
C GLN A 952 21.93 24.59 17.55
N ALA A 953 21.03 23.60 17.57
CA ALA A 953 19.99 23.50 18.59
C ALA A 953 20.61 23.23 19.99
N ARG A 954 20.15 23.98 21.00
CA ARG A 954 20.59 23.84 22.39
C ARG A 954 19.43 23.36 23.25
N TYR A 955 19.66 22.32 24.05
CA TYR A 955 18.63 21.65 24.87
C TYR A 955 18.53 22.17 26.31
N THR A 956 19.20 23.27 26.64
CA THR A 956 19.21 23.85 28.00
C THR A 956 18.08 24.86 28.18
N LEU A 957 17.47 24.89 29.37
CA LEU A 957 16.37 25.83 29.67
C LEU A 957 16.81 27.29 29.50
N ALA A 958 18.04 27.62 29.90
CA ALA A 958 18.60 28.96 29.75
C ALA A 958 18.59 29.46 28.30
N SER A 959 18.80 28.58 27.31
CA SER A 959 18.76 28.93 25.89
C SER A 959 17.34 29.30 25.43
N PHE A 960 16.33 28.57 25.91
CA PHE A 960 14.92 28.87 25.61
C PHE A 960 14.45 30.14 26.31
N ALA A 961 14.80 30.29 27.60
CA ALA A 961 14.47 31.46 28.39
C ALA A 961 15.10 32.74 27.81
N GLY A 962 16.38 32.69 27.40
CA GLY A 962 17.05 33.84 26.79
C GLY A 962 16.38 34.32 25.49
N GLY A 963 15.98 33.40 24.61
CA GLY A 963 15.32 33.73 23.35
C GLY A 963 13.87 34.22 23.48
N ALA A 964 13.19 33.85 24.57
CA ALA A 964 11.80 34.21 24.86
C ALA A 964 11.62 35.28 25.94
N ALA A 965 12.70 35.70 26.62
CA ALA A 965 12.69 36.74 27.66
C ALA A 965 11.83 37.96 27.33
N PRO A 966 11.93 38.61 26.14
CA PRO A 966 11.09 39.77 25.85
C PRO A 966 9.59 39.44 25.82
N THR A 967 9.22 38.25 25.33
CA THR A 967 7.82 37.79 25.36
C THR A 967 7.37 37.50 26.78
N SER A 968 8.18 36.80 27.57
CA SER A 968 7.83 36.46 28.95
C SER A 968 7.68 37.70 29.83
N ILE A 969 8.59 38.67 29.72
CA ILE A 969 8.51 39.95 30.46
C ILE A 969 7.26 40.73 30.05
N ALA A 970 6.97 40.83 28.74
CA ALA A 970 5.77 41.51 28.27
C ALA A 970 4.48 40.83 28.78
N CYS A 971 4.43 39.49 28.78
CA CYS A 971 3.29 38.76 29.33
C CYS A 971 3.16 38.94 30.85
N LEU A 972 4.26 38.96 31.61
CA LEU A 972 4.22 39.25 33.04
C LEU A 972 3.72 40.68 33.32
N ALA A 973 4.16 41.66 32.54
CA ALA A 973 3.67 43.03 32.64
C ALA A 973 2.16 43.10 32.32
N LEU A 974 1.69 42.38 31.31
CA LEU A 974 0.26 42.27 30.99
C LEU A 974 -0.52 41.52 32.08
N ALA A 975 0.06 40.52 32.75
CA ALA A 975 -0.55 39.83 33.87
C ALA A 975 -0.75 40.79 35.06
N VAL A 976 0.28 41.58 35.40
CA VAL A 976 0.19 42.62 36.44
C VAL A 976 -0.82 43.69 36.06
N ALA A 977 -0.77 44.19 34.83
CA ALA A 977 -1.74 45.15 34.31
C ALA A 977 -3.18 44.60 34.38
N ALA A 978 -3.37 43.31 34.07
CA ALA A 978 -4.68 42.68 34.16
C ALA A 978 -5.15 42.57 35.62
N ALA A 979 -4.27 42.24 36.56
CA ALA A 979 -4.63 42.21 37.98
C ALA A 979 -5.08 43.58 38.50
N LEU A 980 -4.51 44.67 37.97
CA LEU A 980 -4.75 46.04 38.45
C LEU A 980 -5.90 46.75 37.72
N TRP A 981 -6.09 46.50 36.43
CA TRP A 981 -6.94 47.33 35.56
C TRP A 981 -7.95 46.55 34.73
N SER A 982 -7.92 45.21 34.74
CA SER A 982 -8.83 44.41 33.91
C SER A 982 -10.19 44.19 34.59
N PRO A 983 -11.31 44.23 33.83
CA PRO A 983 -12.59 43.66 34.24
C PRO A 983 -12.54 42.16 34.57
N HIS A 984 -11.54 41.45 34.04
CA HIS A 984 -11.33 40.00 34.20
C HIS A 984 -9.96 39.68 34.83
N PRO A 985 -9.70 40.08 36.08
CA PRO A 985 -8.35 40.04 36.66
C PRO A 985 -7.81 38.62 36.80
N VAL A 986 -8.63 37.66 37.26
CA VAL A 986 -8.22 36.25 37.41
C VAL A 986 -7.89 35.62 36.06
N ALA A 987 -8.78 35.78 35.07
CA ALA A 987 -8.57 35.20 33.75
C ALA A 987 -7.37 35.81 33.02
N GLY A 988 -7.16 37.12 33.16
CA GLY A 988 -6.00 37.81 32.60
C GLY A 988 -4.68 37.35 33.20
N VAL A 989 -4.61 37.25 34.54
CA VAL A 989 -3.40 36.75 35.24
C VAL A 989 -3.07 35.31 34.82
N LEU A 990 -4.06 34.42 34.76
CA LEU A 990 -3.85 33.03 34.34
C LEU A 990 -3.40 32.92 32.88
N LEU A 991 -4.05 33.66 31.98
CA LEU A 991 -3.75 33.63 30.55
C LEU A 991 -2.33 34.14 30.27
N PHE A 992 -2.01 35.34 30.74
CA PHE A 992 -0.71 35.95 30.48
C PHE A 992 0.40 35.27 31.30
N GLY A 993 0.10 34.74 32.49
CA GLY A 993 1.01 33.89 33.26
C GLY A 993 1.38 32.60 32.52
N LEU A 994 0.40 31.91 31.92
CA LEU A 994 0.65 30.74 31.07
C LEU A 994 1.57 31.07 29.90
N TRP A 995 1.31 32.19 29.20
CA TRP A 995 2.15 32.63 28.08
C TRP A 995 3.54 33.08 28.51
N ALA A 996 3.70 33.62 29.72
CA ALA A 996 5.01 33.93 30.27
C ALA A 996 5.87 32.67 30.49
N LEU A 997 5.23 31.53 30.79
CA LEU A 997 5.86 30.22 31.00
C LEU A 997 6.05 29.40 29.70
N ALA A 998 5.66 29.93 28.54
CA ALA A 998 5.89 29.31 27.22
C ALA A 998 7.31 28.76 26.98
N PRO A 999 8.43 29.42 27.37
CA PRO A 999 9.77 28.84 27.20
C PRO A 999 10.01 27.56 28.02
N VAL A 1000 9.35 27.42 29.17
CA VAL A 1000 9.47 26.21 30.01
C VAL A 1000 8.78 25.04 29.33
N ALA A 1001 7.58 25.27 28.78
CA ALA A 1001 6.89 24.30 27.95
C ALA A 1001 7.77 23.94 26.73
N ALA A 1002 8.20 24.94 25.95
CA ALA A 1002 9.08 24.80 24.77
C ALA A 1002 10.29 23.89 25.02
N TRP A 1003 10.98 24.13 26.14
CA TRP A 1003 12.10 23.33 26.61
C TRP A 1003 11.66 21.90 26.95
N TRP A 1004 10.65 21.73 27.82
CA TRP A 1004 10.19 20.43 28.27
C TRP A 1004 9.82 19.50 27.11
N ALA A 1005 9.07 19.98 26.12
CA ALA A 1005 8.69 19.13 24.98
C ALA A 1005 9.84 18.87 24.00
N SER A 1006 10.88 19.72 23.99
CA SER A 1006 12.07 19.52 23.14
C SER A 1006 13.11 18.61 23.80
N ARG A 1007 12.96 18.27 25.09
CA ARG A 1007 13.84 17.33 25.77
C ARG A 1007 13.61 15.93 25.23
N VAL A 1008 14.69 15.29 24.80
CA VAL A 1008 14.73 13.83 24.68
C VAL A 1008 15.05 13.31 26.07
N PRO A 1009 14.19 12.47 26.70
CA PRO A 1009 14.47 11.94 28.02
C PRO A 1009 15.77 11.14 28.03
N ALA A 1010 16.84 11.69 28.60
CA ALA A 1010 18.12 10.99 28.78
C ALA A 1010 17.94 9.68 29.58
N HIS A 1011 16.92 9.59 30.43
CA HIS A 1011 16.58 8.42 31.24
C HIS A 1011 16.03 7.20 30.50
N ARG A 1012 15.88 7.23 29.16
CA ARG A 1012 15.68 6.00 28.37
C ARG A 1012 16.98 5.47 27.73
N GLN A 1013 18.11 6.16 27.91
CA GLN A 1013 19.44 5.68 27.49
C GLN A 1013 19.98 4.62 28.44
N THR A 1014 19.60 4.67 29.72
CA THR A 1014 19.59 3.46 30.53
C THR A 1014 18.48 2.60 29.95
N THR A 1015 18.86 1.60 29.15
CA THR A 1015 18.27 0.27 29.28
C THR A 1015 17.81 0.11 30.73
N HIS A 1016 16.64 -0.46 31.00
CA HIS A 1016 16.55 -1.25 32.22
C HIS A 1016 17.76 -2.18 32.12
N ALA A 1017 18.86 -1.84 32.78
CA ALA A 1017 20.01 -2.70 32.86
C ALA A 1017 19.37 -3.94 33.44
N LEU A 1018 19.38 -5.03 32.65
CA LEU A 1018 18.84 -6.30 33.08
C LEU A 1018 19.33 -6.49 34.51
N ASP A 1019 18.43 -6.83 35.41
CA ASP A 1019 18.89 -7.10 36.76
C ASP A 1019 19.97 -8.19 36.69
N ALA A 1020 20.86 -8.21 37.68
CA ALA A 1020 22.00 -9.12 37.62
C ALA A 1020 21.57 -10.59 37.47
N GLY A 1021 20.38 -10.97 37.96
CA GLY A 1021 19.80 -12.30 37.82
C GLY A 1021 19.30 -12.58 36.40
N ASP A 1022 18.49 -11.69 35.84
CA ASP A 1022 18.00 -11.76 34.45
C ASP A 1022 19.17 -11.79 33.45
N ARG A 1023 20.19 -10.97 33.69
CA ARG A 1023 21.41 -10.96 32.88
C ARG A 1023 22.13 -12.30 32.97
N ALA A 1024 22.38 -12.79 34.18
CA ALA A 1024 23.06 -14.08 34.37
C ALA A 1024 22.27 -15.24 33.76
N TRP A 1025 20.95 -15.22 33.87
CA TRP A 1025 20.07 -16.23 33.26
C TRP A 1025 20.14 -16.18 31.73
N LEU A 1026 20.05 -14.99 31.11
CA LEU A 1026 20.15 -14.82 29.66
C LEU A 1026 21.55 -15.19 29.13
N GLU A 1027 22.62 -14.80 29.82
CA GLU A 1027 23.99 -15.18 29.46
C GLU A 1027 24.21 -16.70 29.58
N THR A 1028 23.66 -17.34 30.62
CA THR A 1028 23.69 -18.80 30.79
C THR A 1028 22.92 -19.49 29.66
N LEU A 1029 21.70 -19.05 29.37
CA LEU A 1029 20.87 -19.62 28.29
C LEU A 1029 21.56 -19.48 26.93
N ALA A 1030 22.16 -18.32 26.65
CA ALA A 1030 22.88 -18.08 25.40
C ALA A 1030 24.14 -18.96 25.30
N HIS A 1031 24.88 -19.13 26.40
CA HIS A 1031 26.07 -19.98 26.45
C HIS A 1031 25.70 -21.47 26.31
N ASP A 1032 24.63 -21.93 26.96
CA ASP A 1032 24.13 -23.30 26.82
C ASP A 1032 23.62 -23.58 25.39
N THR A 1033 23.02 -22.58 24.75
CA THR A 1033 22.67 -22.67 23.32
C THR A 1033 23.92 -22.74 22.44
N TRP A 1034 24.97 -21.97 22.73
CA TRP A 1034 26.24 -22.05 22.00
C TRP A 1034 26.93 -23.41 22.16
N ARG A 1035 26.86 -24.03 23.34
CA ARG A 1035 27.41 -25.37 23.60
C ARG A 1035 26.89 -26.43 22.63
N PHE A 1036 25.67 -26.31 22.12
CA PHE A 1036 25.18 -27.20 21.07
C PHE A 1036 26.11 -27.16 19.86
N PHE A 1037 26.41 -25.97 19.33
CA PHE A 1037 27.29 -25.82 18.17
C PHE A 1037 28.75 -26.14 18.47
N GLU A 1038 29.21 -25.84 19.69
CA GLU A 1038 30.56 -26.17 20.11
C GLU A 1038 30.85 -27.67 20.06
N HIS A 1039 29.89 -28.49 20.51
CA HIS A 1039 30.04 -29.95 20.54
C HIS A 1039 29.61 -30.63 19.23
N ALA A 1040 28.56 -30.14 18.58
CA ALA A 1040 27.99 -30.79 17.41
C ALA A 1040 28.70 -30.44 16.09
N VAL A 1041 29.46 -29.34 16.03
CA VAL A 1041 30.12 -28.89 14.79
C VAL A 1041 31.62 -29.14 14.85
N GLY A 1042 32.01 -30.34 14.41
CA GLY A 1042 33.41 -30.80 14.40
C GLY A 1042 33.87 -31.35 13.05
N PRO A 1043 35.14 -31.79 12.96
CA PRO A 1043 35.71 -32.35 11.72
C PRO A 1043 34.97 -33.58 11.20
N ALA A 1044 34.38 -34.40 12.08
CA ALA A 1044 33.65 -35.61 11.72
C ALA A 1044 32.42 -35.32 10.83
N ASP A 1045 31.81 -34.15 11.02
CA ASP A 1045 30.65 -33.65 10.27
C ASP A 1045 31.06 -32.56 9.27
N ASN A 1046 32.33 -32.57 8.83
CA ASN A 1046 32.91 -31.57 7.93
C ASN A 1046 32.68 -30.12 8.39
N HIS A 1047 32.61 -29.87 9.70
CA HIS A 1047 32.31 -28.56 10.27
C HIS A 1047 30.97 -27.97 9.78
N LEU A 1048 29.99 -28.82 9.47
CA LEU A 1048 28.61 -28.42 9.14
C LEU A 1048 27.69 -28.64 10.35
N PRO A 1049 26.75 -27.72 10.63
CA PRO A 1049 25.81 -27.89 11.73
C PRO A 1049 24.73 -28.93 11.39
N PRO A 1050 24.37 -29.82 12.33
CA PRO A 1050 23.29 -30.78 12.13
C PRO A 1050 21.92 -30.12 12.21
N ASP A 1051 20.90 -30.81 11.71
CA ASP A 1051 19.50 -30.37 11.73
C ASP A 1051 18.89 -30.42 13.12
N ASN A 1052 19.12 -31.52 13.85
CA ASN A 1052 18.64 -31.69 15.20
C ASN A 1052 19.54 -32.63 16.01
N LEU A 1053 19.52 -32.42 17.32
CA LEU A 1053 20.03 -33.35 18.33
C LEU A 1053 18.84 -33.82 19.16
N GLN A 1054 18.54 -35.10 19.11
CA GLN A 1054 17.56 -35.72 19.97
C GLN A 1054 18.26 -36.26 21.21
N LEU A 1055 17.81 -35.91 22.42
CA LEU A 1055 18.44 -36.37 23.67
C LEU A 1055 17.75 -37.60 24.25
N GLU A 1056 16.43 -37.70 24.07
CA GLU A 1056 15.61 -38.81 24.55
C GLU A 1056 14.98 -39.55 23.36
N PRO A 1057 14.96 -40.90 23.34
CA PRO A 1057 15.40 -41.80 24.41
C PRO A 1057 16.93 -41.95 24.53
N GLU A 1058 17.68 -41.66 23.46
CA GLU A 1058 19.14 -41.66 23.45
C GLU A 1058 19.71 -40.49 22.63
N PRO A 1059 20.88 -39.92 23.01
CA PRO A 1059 21.52 -38.84 22.28
C PRO A 1059 21.85 -39.23 20.83
N THR A 1060 21.03 -38.78 19.88
CA THR A 1060 21.17 -39.06 18.45
C THR A 1060 21.31 -37.76 17.68
N LEU A 1061 22.44 -37.60 17.00
CA LEU A 1061 22.70 -36.47 16.12
C LEU A 1061 22.19 -36.79 14.71
N ALA A 1062 21.38 -35.90 14.14
CA ALA A 1062 21.00 -36.01 12.75
C ALA A 1062 22.18 -35.58 11.87
N HIS A 1063 22.82 -36.53 11.20
CA HIS A 1063 23.92 -36.28 10.24
C HIS A 1063 23.41 -35.69 8.91
N ARG A 1064 22.59 -34.66 8.97
CA ARG A 1064 22.11 -33.88 7.83
C ARG A 1064 22.09 -32.40 8.16
N THR A 1065 22.30 -31.55 7.16
CA THR A 1065 22.25 -30.09 7.31
C THR A 1065 21.39 -29.43 6.23
N SER A 1066 20.98 -28.20 6.50
CA SER A 1066 20.21 -27.34 5.60
C SER A 1066 20.90 -25.98 5.40
N PRO A 1067 20.55 -25.23 4.33
CA PRO A 1067 21.11 -23.90 4.10
C PRO A 1067 20.87 -22.94 5.27
N THR A 1068 19.66 -22.97 5.87
CA THR A 1068 19.31 -22.16 7.04
C THR A 1068 20.20 -22.49 8.24
N ASN A 1069 20.41 -23.77 8.54
CA ASN A 1069 21.22 -24.21 9.68
C ASN A 1069 22.67 -23.76 9.55
N ILE A 1070 23.25 -23.88 8.34
CA ILE A 1070 24.59 -23.37 8.02
C ILE A 1070 24.67 -21.87 8.33
N GLY A 1071 23.72 -21.08 7.82
CA GLY A 1071 23.69 -19.64 8.05
C GLY A 1071 23.56 -19.27 9.54
N MET A 1072 22.67 -19.95 10.28
CA MET A 1072 22.50 -19.71 11.71
C MET A 1072 23.77 -20.03 12.50
N TYR A 1073 24.49 -21.10 12.17
CA TYR A 1073 25.76 -21.44 12.82
C TYR A 1073 26.84 -20.39 12.59
N LEU A 1074 27.02 -19.93 11.35
CA LEU A 1074 28.00 -18.89 11.03
C LEU A 1074 27.70 -17.60 11.82
N LEU A 1075 26.42 -17.22 11.92
CA LEU A 1075 26.00 -16.07 12.72
C LEU A 1075 26.23 -16.31 14.22
N ALA A 1076 25.94 -17.51 14.73
CA ALA A 1076 26.18 -17.89 16.11
C ALA A 1076 27.66 -17.81 16.48
N CYS A 1077 28.59 -18.12 15.57
CA CYS A 1077 30.02 -17.91 15.78
C CYS A 1077 30.35 -16.43 16.00
N CYS A 1078 29.80 -15.53 15.18
CA CYS A 1078 29.98 -14.08 15.37
C CYS A 1078 29.42 -13.61 16.72
N CYS A 1079 28.26 -14.14 17.15
CA CYS A 1079 27.70 -13.85 18.47
C CYS A 1079 28.61 -14.37 19.60
N ALA A 1080 29.13 -15.59 19.49
CA ALA A 1080 30.04 -16.16 20.50
C ALA A 1080 31.31 -15.33 20.66
N ARG A 1081 31.84 -14.77 19.55
CA ARG A 1081 32.94 -13.80 19.61
C ARG A 1081 32.52 -12.53 20.34
N GLU A 1082 31.36 -11.97 20.03
CA GLU A 1082 30.86 -10.74 20.69
C GLU A 1082 30.64 -10.92 22.19
N PHE A 1083 30.19 -12.12 22.62
CA PHE A 1083 30.13 -12.50 24.03
C PHE A 1083 31.51 -12.74 24.68
N GLY A 1084 32.58 -12.83 23.89
CA GLY A 1084 33.94 -13.10 24.36
C GLY A 1084 34.21 -14.57 24.70
N TRP A 1085 33.36 -15.51 24.27
CA TRP A 1085 33.57 -16.95 24.47
C TRP A 1085 34.62 -17.53 23.53
N ILE A 1086 34.80 -16.91 22.36
CA ILE A 1086 35.85 -17.24 21.40
C ILE A 1086 36.57 -15.97 20.95
N ASP A 1087 37.84 -16.10 20.56
CA ASP A 1087 38.64 -14.99 20.01
C ASP A 1087 38.50 -14.86 18.48
N ASP A 1088 39.05 -13.79 17.91
CA ASP A 1088 38.99 -13.50 16.48
C ASP A 1088 39.64 -14.60 15.61
N ALA A 1089 40.70 -15.23 16.12
CA ALA A 1089 41.38 -16.33 15.44
C ALA A 1089 40.51 -17.60 15.38
N THR A 1090 39.85 -17.95 16.49
CA THR A 1090 38.92 -19.08 16.56
C THR A 1090 37.68 -18.83 15.71
N LEU A 1091 37.16 -17.59 15.70
CA LEU A 1091 36.09 -17.18 14.79
C LEU A 1091 36.49 -17.42 13.33
N ALA A 1092 37.63 -16.85 12.91
CA ALA A 1092 38.09 -16.97 11.53
C ALA A 1092 38.32 -18.44 11.12
N ALA A 1093 38.90 -19.25 12.01
CA ALA A 1093 39.10 -20.68 11.77
C ALA A 1093 37.78 -21.44 11.59
N ARG A 1094 36.78 -21.21 12.46
CA ARG A 1094 35.46 -21.87 12.37
C ARG A 1094 34.71 -21.46 11.10
N LEU A 1095 34.65 -20.15 10.82
CA LEU A 1095 34.00 -19.64 9.60
C LEU A 1095 34.66 -20.21 8.34
N ARG A 1096 36.00 -20.21 8.28
CA ARG A 1096 36.77 -20.75 7.16
C ARG A 1096 36.49 -22.23 6.95
N ALA A 1097 36.57 -23.05 8.00
CA ALA A 1097 36.35 -24.49 7.91
C ALA A 1097 34.94 -24.83 7.38
N THR A 1098 33.91 -24.15 7.86
CA THR A 1098 32.54 -24.34 7.36
C THR A 1098 32.38 -23.85 5.92
N LEU A 1099 32.91 -22.68 5.58
CA LEU A 1099 32.83 -22.15 4.21
C LEU A 1099 33.61 -23.02 3.20
N ASP A 1100 34.74 -23.62 3.61
CA ASP A 1100 35.49 -24.60 2.81
C ASP A 1100 34.68 -25.87 2.54
N SER A 1101 33.86 -26.30 3.49
CA SER A 1101 32.89 -27.38 3.26
C SER A 1101 31.75 -26.95 2.36
N VAL A 1102 31.19 -25.74 2.56
CA VAL A 1102 30.12 -25.19 1.72
C VAL A 1102 30.56 -25.09 0.25
N ASP A 1103 31.80 -24.69 -0.03
CA ASP A 1103 32.32 -24.60 -1.40
C ASP A 1103 32.32 -25.97 -2.11
N ARG A 1104 32.55 -27.06 -1.37
CA ARG A 1104 32.53 -28.44 -1.87
C ARG A 1104 31.13 -29.02 -2.07
N LEU A 1105 30.10 -28.45 -1.45
CA LEU A 1105 28.71 -28.90 -1.63
C LEU A 1105 28.21 -28.62 -3.06
N GLY A 1106 27.50 -29.57 -3.65
CA GLY A 1106 26.82 -29.37 -4.92
C GLY A 1106 25.76 -28.27 -4.83
N LYS A 1107 25.66 -27.40 -5.83
CA LYS A 1107 24.74 -26.23 -5.84
C LYS A 1107 23.92 -26.21 -7.13
N HIS A 1108 22.73 -25.65 -7.08
CA HIS A 1108 21.91 -25.37 -8.27
C HIS A 1108 21.74 -23.86 -8.44
N ARG A 1109 22.31 -23.27 -9.50
CA ARG A 1109 22.28 -21.81 -9.75
C ARG A 1109 22.68 -20.97 -8.52
N GLY A 1110 23.72 -21.43 -7.82
CA GLY A 1110 24.23 -20.83 -6.59
C GLY A 1110 23.47 -21.20 -5.31
N HIS A 1111 22.27 -21.75 -5.41
CA HIS A 1111 21.51 -22.26 -4.26
C HIS A 1111 22.08 -23.56 -3.73
N LEU A 1112 22.12 -23.70 -2.41
CA LEU A 1112 22.30 -24.99 -1.76
C LEU A 1112 20.97 -25.79 -1.81
N TYR A 1113 21.08 -27.10 -1.93
CA TYR A 1113 19.97 -28.03 -1.76
C TYR A 1113 19.54 -28.11 -0.30
N ASN A 1114 18.33 -28.61 -0.06
CA ASN A 1114 17.74 -28.61 1.27
C ASN A 1114 18.44 -29.53 2.27
N TRP A 1115 18.98 -30.66 1.79
CA TRP A 1115 19.55 -31.70 2.65
C TRP A 1115 20.86 -32.25 2.10
N TYR A 1116 21.90 -32.20 2.93
CA TYR A 1116 23.18 -32.89 2.69
C TYR A 1116 23.52 -33.76 3.88
N ASP A 1117 24.13 -34.93 3.64
CA ASP A 1117 24.76 -35.69 4.72
C ASP A 1117 26.04 -34.98 5.17
N THR A 1118 26.14 -34.67 6.47
CA THR A 1118 27.22 -33.85 7.03
C THR A 1118 28.58 -34.55 7.02
N ARG A 1119 28.62 -35.87 7.00
CA ARG A 1119 29.86 -36.66 7.06
C ARG A 1119 30.44 -36.90 5.67
N THR A 1120 29.58 -37.07 4.67
CA THR A 1120 29.96 -37.44 3.31
C THR A 1120 29.87 -36.29 2.31
N LEU A 1121 29.19 -35.19 2.67
CA LEU A 1121 28.86 -34.05 1.78
C LEU A 1121 27.96 -34.42 0.59
N GLN A 1122 27.38 -35.62 0.60
CA GLN A 1122 26.47 -36.07 -0.46
C GLN A 1122 25.10 -35.44 -0.31
N LEU A 1123 24.49 -35.14 -1.47
CA LEU A 1123 23.11 -34.70 -1.56
C LEU A 1123 22.17 -35.82 -1.11
N LEU A 1124 21.22 -35.50 -0.23
CA LEU A 1124 20.18 -36.43 0.18
C LEU A 1124 18.94 -36.23 -0.72
N PRO A 1125 18.43 -37.30 -1.39
CA PRO A 1125 17.28 -37.18 -2.28
C PRO A 1125 15.98 -36.88 -1.49
N PRO A 1126 15.02 -36.16 -2.09
CA PRO A 1126 15.06 -35.59 -3.43
C PRO A 1126 15.92 -34.31 -3.54
N ALA A 1127 16.50 -34.06 -4.72
CA ALA A 1127 17.21 -32.82 -5.02
C ALA A 1127 16.25 -31.61 -5.02
N TYR A 1128 16.15 -30.92 -3.88
CA TYR A 1128 15.20 -29.82 -3.69
C TYR A 1128 15.89 -28.52 -3.30
N VAL A 1129 15.51 -27.41 -3.94
CA VAL A 1129 15.93 -26.05 -3.58
C VAL A 1129 14.76 -25.33 -2.92
N SER A 1130 14.93 -24.95 -1.66
CA SER A 1130 13.97 -24.17 -0.88
C SER A 1130 14.23 -22.67 -1.05
N SER A 1131 13.18 -21.92 -1.41
CA SER A 1131 13.27 -20.46 -1.57
C SER A 1131 13.59 -19.78 -0.23
N VAL A 1132 12.94 -20.21 0.86
CA VAL A 1132 13.12 -19.63 2.20
C VAL A 1132 14.48 -19.97 2.78
N ASP A 1133 14.94 -21.23 2.66
CA ASP A 1133 16.23 -21.60 3.23
C ASP A 1133 17.38 -20.90 2.51
N SER A 1134 17.27 -20.75 1.19
CA SER A 1134 18.19 -19.91 0.41
C SER A 1134 18.16 -18.45 0.87
N GLY A 1135 16.97 -17.90 1.09
CA GLY A 1135 16.79 -16.52 1.56
C GLY A 1135 17.36 -16.28 2.96
N ASN A 1136 17.15 -17.22 3.89
CA ASN A 1136 17.70 -17.19 5.23
C ASN A 1136 19.22 -17.25 5.20
N LEU A 1137 19.80 -18.21 4.46
CA LEU A 1137 21.24 -18.30 4.28
C LEU A 1137 21.82 -17.00 3.71
N ALA A 1138 21.21 -16.43 2.67
CA ALA A 1138 21.64 -15.17 2.09
C ALA A 1138 21.69 -14.03 3.13
N GLY A 1139 20.62 -13.91 3.94
CA GLY A 1139 20.57 -12.91 5.01
C GLY A 1139 21.62 -13.13 6.09
N HIS A 1140 21.84 -14.38 6.51
CA HIS A 1140 22.88 -14.72 7.47
C HIS A 1140 24.29 -14.42 6.93
N LEU A 1141 24.58 -14.75 5.67
CA LEU A 1141 25.87 -14.47 5.04
C LEU A 1141 26.17 -12.96 5.01
N LEU A 1142 25.17 -12.13 4.69
CA LEU A 1142 25.33 -10.66 4.74
C LEU A 1142 25.60 -10.16 6.16
N ALA A 1143 24.90 -10.68 7.16
CA ALA A 1143 25.11 -10.32 8.56
C ALA A 1143 26.53 -10.74 9.03
N VAL A 1144 26.97 -11.94 8.68
CA VAL A 1144 28.32 -12.45 8.99
C VAL A 1144 29.40 -11.62 8.28
N ALA A 1145 29.19 -11.25 7.02
CA ALA A 1145 30.12 -10.39 6.28
C ALA A 1145 30.23 -8.99 6.93
N GLY A 1146 29.09 -8.44 7.37
CA GLY A 1146 29.03 -7.20 8.14
C GLY A 1146 29.79 -7.30 9.46
N ALA A 1147 29.57 -8.37 10.23
CA ALA A 1147 30.27 -8.62 11.49
C ALA A 1147 31.78 -8.75 11.30
N CYS A 1148 32.23 -9.54 10.30
CA CYS A 1148 33.65 -9.69 9.98
C CYS A 1148 34.31 -8.35 9.63
N ARG A 1149 33.65 -7.49 8.85
CA ARG A 1149 34.14 -6.14 8.54
C ARG A 1149 34.21 -5.25 9.78
N ALA A 1150 33.23 -5.32 10.68
CA ALA A 1150 33.22 -4.56 11.92
C ALA A 1150 34.33 -5.00 12.88
N PHE A 1151 34.55 -6.31 13.03
CA PHE A 1151 35.64 -6.86 13.83
C PHE A 1151 37.00 -6.51 13.24
N ALA A 1152 37.17 -6.60 11.92
CA ALA A 1152 38.39 -6.19 11.23
C ALA A 1152 38.72 -4.69 11.41
N ALA A 1153 37.71 -3.82 11.56
CA ALA A 1153 37.87 -2.37 11.75
C ALA A 1153 38.14 -1.97 13.21
N THR A 1154 37.67 -2.76 14.18
CA THR A 1154 37.85 -2.54 15.63
C THR A 1154 39.09 -3.23 16.19
N ALA A 1155 39.69 -4.13 15.40
CA ALA A 1155 40.98 -4.74 15.65
C ALA A 1155 42.03 -3.67 16.06
N SER A 1156 42.47 -3.73 17.33
CA SER A 1156 43.53 -2.86 17.86
C SER A 1156 44.79 -2.97 17.00
N PRO A 1157 45.58 -1.89 16.78
CA PRO A 1157 46.78 -1.89 15.93
C PRO A 1157 47.91 -2.86 16.39
N VAL A 1158 47.67 -3.64 17.44
CA VAL A 1158 48.56 -4.65 18.02
C VAL A 1158 48.28 -6.06 17.46
N LEU A 1159 47.19 -6.27 16.71
CA LEU A 1159 46.95 -7.57 16.05
C LEU A 1159 47.90 -7.78 14.85
N PRO A 1160 48.35 -9.01 14.58
CA PRO A 1160 49.12 -9.31 13.37
C PRO A 1160 48.29 -8.93 12.14
N ALA A 1161 48.86 -8.17 11.20
CA ALA A 1161 48.19 -7.69 9.99
C ALA A 1161 47.45 -8.77 9.17
N GLY A 1162 47.80 -10.05 9.35
CA GLY A 1162 47.15 -11.19 8.71
C GLY A 1162 45.70 -11.46 9.15
N GLN A 1163 45.32 -11.20 10.41
CA GLN A 1163 43.98 -11.57 10.92
C GLN A 1163 42.86 -10.65 10.43
N SER A 1164 43.12 -9.34 10.37
CA SER A 1164 42.15 -8.38 9.79
C SER A 1164 41.94 -8.66 8.31
N HIS A 1165 43.02 -8.97 7.57
CA HIS A 1165 42.93 -9.36 6.17
C HIS A 1165 42.12 -10.67 5.98
N GLU A 1166 42.28 -11.64 6.88
CA GLU A 1166 41.51 -12.89 6.83
C GLU A 1166 40.01 -12.67 7.05
N LEU A 1167 39.61 -11.88 8.05
CA LEU A 1167 38.20 -11.53 8.27
C LEU A 1167 37.59 -10.79 7.07
N LEU A 1168 38.35 -9.89 6.43
CA LEU A 1168 37.91 -9.20 5.21
C LEU A 1168 37.77 -10.16 4.02
N ALA A 1169 38.66 -11.14 3.89
CA ALA A 1169 38.56 -12.18 2.88
C ALA A 1169 37.32 -13.07 3.10
N LEU A 1170 37.05 -13.46 4.34
CA LEU A 1170 35.83 -14.21 4.71
C LEU A 1170 34.56 -13.40 4.42
N ALA A 1171 34.56 -12.10 4.75
CA ALA A 1171 33.44 -11.21 4.41
C ALA A 1171 33.18 -11.17 2.89
N THR A 1172 34.24 -11.07 2.10
CA THR A 1172 34.15 -11.07 0.63
C THR A 1172 33.59 -12.39 0.09
N ARG A 1173 33.99 -13.53 0.67
CA ARG A 1173 33.48 -14.86 0.31
C ARG A 1173 32.00 -15.00 0.66
N CYS A 1174 31.58 -14.53 1.83
CA CYS A 1174 30.16 -14.51 2.22
C CYS A 1174 29.32 -13.64 1.28
N ASP A 1175 29.81 -12.46 0.89
CA ASP A 1175 29.14 -11.61 -0.11
C ASP A 1175 29.02 -12.34 -1.46
N ALA A 1176 30.08 -13.02 -1.91
CA ALA A 1176 30.07 -13.77 -3.17
C ALA A 1176 29.04 -14.91 -3.17
N LEU A 1177 28.95 -15.67 -2.06
CA LEU A 1177 27.94 -16.72 -1.91
C LEU A 1177 26.52 -16.14 -1.88
N CYS A 1178 26.29 -15.05 -1.15
CA CYS A 1178 25.00 -14.36 -1.11
C CYS A 1178 24.58 -13.86 -2.50
N HIS A 1179 25.51 -13.23 -3.23
CA HIS A 1179 25.23 -12.68 -4.55
C HIS A 1179 25.09 -13.76 -5.63
N GLY A 1180 25.73 -14.91 -5.45
CA GLY A 1180 25.66 -16.04 -6.38
C GLY A 1180 24.32 -16.78 -6.43
N MET A 1181 23.48 -16.70 -5.38
CA MET A 1181 22.15 -17.35 -5.35
C MET A 1181 21.13 -16.58 -6.20
N ASP A 1182 20.71 -17.12 -7.35
CA ASP A 1182 19.76 -16.44 -8.26
C ASP A 1182 18.27 -16.73 -7.93
N PHE A 1183 17.64 -15.81 -7.20
CA PHE A 1183 16.23 -15.97 -6.82
C PHE A 1183 15.24 -15.77 -7.98
N SER A 1184 15.67 -15.26 -9.13
CA SER A 1184 14.75 -14.95 -10.24
C SER A 1184 14.05 -16.20 -10.79
N GLY A 1185 14.73 -17.36 -10.75
CA GLY A 1185 14.16 -18.64 -11.16
C GLY A 1185 13.11 -19.22 -10.21
N LEU A 1186 13.01 -18.69 -8.99
CA LEU A 1186 12.02 -19.10 -7.98
C LEU A 1186 10.84 -18.12 -7.89
N TYR A 1187 10.88 -17.02 -8.65
CA TYR A 1187 9.89 -15.96 -8.64
C TYR A 1187 8.89 -16.09 -9.80
N ASP A 1188 7.60 -16.11 -9.47
CA ASP A 1188 6.54 -16.02 -10.46
C ASP A 1188 6.29 -14.55 -10.82
N ALA A 1189 6.69 -14.17 -12.03
CA ALA A 1189 6.55 -12.80 -12.52
C ALA A 1189 5.10 -12.35 -12.70
N LYS A 1190 4.15 -13.27 -12.86
CA LYS A 1190 2.72 -12.98 -13.06
C LYS A 1190 2.03 -12.72 -11.73
N ARG A 1191 2.12 -13.67 -10.79
CA ARG A 1191 1.55 -13.56 -9.44
C ARG A 1191 2.27 -12.57 -8.55
N HIS A 1192 3.51 -12.28 -8.92
CA HIS A 1192 4.45 -11.51 -8.15
C HIS A 1192 4.82 -12.16 -6.81
N LEU A 1193 4.86 -13.49 -6.73
CA LEU A 1193 5.17 -14.25 -5.51
C LEU A 1193 6.29 -15.26 -5.75
N PHE A 1194 6.95 -15.71 -4.69
CA PHE A 1194 7.91 -16.82 -4.77
C PHE A 1194 7.20 -18.15 -4.66
N HIS A 1195 7.64 -19.13 -5.45
CA HIS A 1195 7.31 -20.54 -5.24
C HIS A 1195 7.93 -21.03 -3.92
N ILE A 1196 7.36 -22.07 -3.33
CA ILE A 1196 7.94 -22.68 -2.11
C ILE A 1196 9.37 -23.18 -2.39
N GLY A 1197 9.54 -23.88 -3.51
CA GLY A 1197 10.84 -24.31 -3.99
C GLY A 1197 10.78 -24.97 -5.36
N LEU A 1198 11.90 -25.59 -5.73
CA LEU A 1198 12.14 -26.26 -7.00
C LEU A 1198 12.57 -27.71 -6.75
N ARG A 1199 11.85 -28.67 -7.34
CA ARG A 1199 12.34 -30.04 -7.51
C ARG A 1199 13.26 -30.08 -8.73
N VAL A 1200 14.56 -30.19 -8.49
CA VAL A 1200 15.59 -30.01 -9.52
C VAL A 1200 15.62 -31.17 -10.52
N GLU A 1201 15.36 -32.40 -10.06
CA GLU A 1201 15.32 -33.58 -10.93
C GLU A 1201 14.18 -33.50 -11.98
N ASP A 1202 13.05 -32.91 -11.60
CA ASP A 1202 11.86 -32.77 -12.45
C ASP A 1202 11.84 -31.44 -13.25
N ASP A 1203 12.80 -30.54 -12.99
CA ASP A 1203 12.76 -29.12 -13.39
C ASP A 1203 11.39 -28.46 -13.11
N ALA A 1204 10.79 -28.81 -11.96
CA ALA A 1204 9.41 -28.47 -11.62
C ALA A 1204 9.34 -27.60 -10.36
N LEU A 1205 8.83 -26.37 -10.52
CA LEU A 1205 8.49 -25.48 -9.41
C LEU A 1205 7.25 -25.98 -8.68
N ASP A 1206 7.19 -25.72 -7.37
CA ASP A 1206 6.00 -26.04 -6.58
C ASP A 1206 4.79 -25.21 -7.01
N ALA A 1207 3.60 -25.81 -7.02
CA ALA A 1207 2.36 -25.10 -7.34
C ALA A 1207 1.91 -24.13 -6.22
N SER A 1208 2.54 -24.18 -5.05
CA SER A 1208 2.27 -23.33 -3.89
C SER A 1208 3.23 -22.13 -3.85
N TYR A 1209 2.78 -21.04 -3.22
CA TYR A 1209 3.52 -19.78 -3.17
C TYR A 1209 3.62 -19.27 -1.74
N TYR A 1210 4.68 -18.50 -1.48
CA TYR A 1210 4.78 -17.67 -0.29
C TYR A 1210 3.97 -16.39 -0.49
N ASP A 1211 2.74 -16.40 -0.02
CA ASP A 1211 1.73 -15.38 -0.26
C ASP A 1211 1.42 -14.54 0.98
N LEU A 1212 2.04 -14.76 2.14
CA LEU A 1212 1.78 -14.01 3.36
C LEU A 1212 2.94 -13.12 3.78
N LEU A 1213 2.66 -11.87 4.13
CA LEU A 1213 3.67 -10.93 4.62
C LEU A 1213 4.25 -11.36 5.98
N ALA A 1214 3.38 -11.83 6.88
CA ALA A 1214 3.75 -12.32 8.20
C ALA A 1214 4.14 -13.80 8.15
N SER A 1215 5.12 -14.12 7.30
CA SER A 1215 5.66 -15.47 7.14
C SER A 1215 7.19 -15.46 7.22
N GLU A 1216 7.77 -16.66 7.28
CA GLU A 1216 9.21 -16.91 7.21
C GLU A 1216 9.87 -16.36 5.92
N SER A 1217 9.11 -16.19 4.83
CA SER A 1217 9.61 -15.68 3.55
C SER A 1217 9.88 -14.18 3.50
N ARG A 1218 9.59 -13.45 4.59
CA ARG A 1218 9.74 -11.99 4.61
C ARG A 1218 11.19 -11.55 4.38
N LEU A 1219 12.16 -12.29 4.92
CA LEU A 1219 13.60 -11.98 4.73
C LEU A 1219 14.02 -12.21 3.28
N LEU A 1220 13.65 -13.36 2.70
CA LEU A 1220 13.81 -13.66 1.27
C LEU A 1220 13.26 -12.51 0.41
N SER A 1221 12.02 -12.09 0.69
CA SER A 1221 11.32 -11.04 -0.04
C SER A 1221 12.13 -9.73 -0.06
N PHE A 1222 12.62 -9.29 1.10
CA PHE A 1222 13.44 -8.08 1.22
C PHE A 1222 14.76 -8.21 0.46
N LEU A 1223 15.44 -9.33 0.62
CA LEU A 1223 16.76 -9.56 0.01
C LEU A 1223 16.66 -9.64 -1.50
N ALA A 1224 15.72 -10.41 -2.04
CA ALA A 1224 15.54 -10.53 -3.48
C ALA A 1224 15.19 -9.17 -4.12
N ILE A 1225 14.37 -8.35 -3.45
CA ILE A 1225 14.09 -6.98 -3.90
C ILE A 1225 15.35 -6.10 -3.85
N ALA A 1226 16.12 -6.16 -2.76
CA ALA A 1226 17.34 -5.38 -2.61
C ALA A 1226 18.43 -5.78 -3.62
N LYS A 1227 18.54 -7.08 -3.92
CA LYS A 1227 19.51 -7.63 -4.88
C LYS A 1227 19.11 -7.32 -6.33
N GLY A 1228 17.82 -7.18 -6.59
CA GLY A 1228 17.24 -6.90 -7.90
C GLY A 1228 16.66 -8.14 -8.60
N ASP A 1229 16.64 -9.29 -7.92
CA ASP A 1229 16.14 -10.57 -8.44
C ASP A 1229 14.60 -10.59 -8.50
N ALA A 1230 13.93 -9.81 -7.64
CA ALA A 1230 12.48 -9.64 -7.65
C ALA A 1230 12.10 -8.14 -7.63
N PRO A 1231 11.04 -7.74 -8.35
CA PRO A 1231 10.56 -6.36 -8.35
C PRO A 1231 9.82 -6.01 -7.05
N ARG A 1232 9.79 -4.72 -6.68
CA ARG A 1232 9.08 -4.21 -5.48
C ARG A 1232 7.61 -4.64 -5.39
N ARG A 1233 6.93 -4.82 -6.53
CA ARG A 1233 5.53 -5.27 -6.57
C ARG A 1233 5.30 -6.58 -5.81
N HIS A 1234 6.33 -7.42 -5.70
CA HIS A 1234 6.30 -8.62 -4.85
C HIS A 1234 5.88 -8.30 -3.42
N TRP A 1235 6.48 -7.27 -2.81
CA TRP A 1235 6.14 -6.85 -1.45
C TRP A 1235 4.67 -6.47 -1.31
N MET A 1236 4.08 -5.88 -2.35
CA MET A 1236 2.67 -5.46 -2.34
C MET A 1236 1.72 -6.62 -2.55
N ALA A 1237 2.13 -7.64 -3.32
CA ALA A 1237 1.35 -8.85 -3.59
C ALA A 1237 1.19 -9.77 -2.38
N LEU A 1238 2.08 -9.70 -1.38
CA LEU A 1238 1.96 -10.47 -0.14
C LEU A 1238 0.66 -10.12 0.62
N GLY A 1239 -0.17 -11.13 0.84
CA GLY A 1239 -1.40 -11.15 1.62
C GLY A 1239 -1.20 -10.81 3.10
N ARG A 1240 -2.22 -10.18 3.67
CA ARG A 1240 -2.18 -9.54 5.00
C ARG A 1240 -3.50 -9.79 5.75
N PRO A 1241 -3.76 -11.05 6.17
CA PRO A 1241 -5.09 -11.51 6.58
C PRO A 1241 -5.58 -10.94 7.93
N PHE A 1242 -4.69 -10.46 8.79
CA PHE A 1242 -5.03 -9.93 10.12
C PHE A 1242 -5.33 -8.42 10.15
N LEU A 1243 -5.67 -7.82 9.00
CA LEU A 1243 -5.89 -6.37 8.87
C LEU A 1243 -7.20 -5.99 8.19
#